data_AF-A0A5J4Q8D5-F1
#
_entry.id   AF-A0A5J4Q8D5-F1
#
_cell.length_a   1.000
_cell.length_b   1.000
_cell.length_c   1.000
_cell.angle_alpha   90.00
_cell.angle_beta   90.00
_cell.angle_gamma   90.00
#
_symmetry.space_group_name_H-M   'P 1'
#
loop_
_entity.id
_entity.type
_entity.pdbx_description
1 polymer ?
#
loop_
_entity_poly.entity_id
_entity_poly.type
_entity_poly.pdbx_seq_one_letter_code
_entity_poly.pdbx_strand_id
1 'polypeptide(L)'
;GEEGVLQLLKTMNTSGNNSQVEYAVSGLSHYVSAQGREAERLATSNAYIKALSMVSDSEVKAFIIRQLGVTGKDEAIETLVSFLNDKSLSSPAAGALATIHTPASGEALLKALDNSNADETKINIVLGIAKTQMTEAEPALKALLNVDNANLQKVVLYALSQTGSKASLPDLAKYAEKAGFTSENTGANEAYIALIKRVLAQGDVKDAQKAADGLIKAAQKAGQRQTREAALEIQIAANPGNAVKLLQQALKDPDRDYRNAALRFVSKEARTDIYAELLKSLKTTKPEVKVDIINWLGKECETDPARRISIQNAGIQPLINELTSADFGVKSAAVETLVKTGDIKAIEPLTALLASDDNQTVLLVRKYLASFNGDICTAVAKMFPSFPDTGKIAGLQLLGERKSVTNLNIVLEQINSNSPSVKEMAYNVLKDVVSAKDFATVCNMLEKATPAETVPLQQAAASSLLDYPQDKQLETIYTRMNGINKQYLYYPVLSATGAQQALEFIAERFASETGQGKDIAFQALVNWKGIEAAEYLYAVFKDTSATAYFDRALAKYIELVSNAGLTGENRRLRLTQALEFAQTTAQKNRILTLLGNTESYLGMLLAGQYLDKIELQQAAGLTVMNIALNNKAYTGKNVEELLNKVIGILDNPDADYQRQAIRKHLAEMPKEEGFVSLFNGKDLT
;
A
#
# COMPACT_ATOMS: atom_id res chain seq x y z
N GLY A 1 -15.70 -34.41 37.61
CA GLY A 1 -17.04 -35.03 37.64
C GLY A 1 -18.06 -34.03 38.16
N GLU A 2 -19.35 -34.36 38.09
CA GLU A 2 -20.48 -33.46 38.42
C GLU A 2 -20.33 -32.75 39.78
N GLU A 3 -19.93 -33.48 40.84
CA GLU A 3 -19.77 -32.91 42.19
C GLU A 3 -18.70 -31.82 42.28
N GLY A 4 -17.59 -31.96 41.55
CA GLY A 4 -16.52 -30.96 41.53
C GLY A 4 -16.94 -29.66 40.86
N VAL A 5 -17.74 -29.76 39.80
CA VAL A 5 -18.32 -28.58 39.11
C VAL A 5 -19.33 -27.88 40.02
N LEU A 6 -20.20 -28.65 40.69
CA LEU A 6 -21.16 -28.11 41.66
C LEU A 6 -20.48 -27.41 42.84
N GLN A 7 -19.39 -27.98 43.36
CA GLN A 7 -18.65 -27.37 44.46
C GLN A 7 -18.02 -26.04 44.04
N LEU A 8 -17.47 -25.98 42.83
CA LEU A 8 -16.88 -24.78 42.26
C LEU A 8 -17.93 -23.68 42.00
N LEU A 9 -19.17 -24.04 41.62
CA LEU A 9 -20.26 -23.06 41.43
C LEU A 9 -20.87 -22.56 42.74
N LYS A 10 -20.87 -23.38 43.81
CA LYS A 10 -21.37 -22.96 45.13
C LYS A 10 -20.55 -21.83 45.75
N THR A 11 -19.26 -21.75 45.46
CA THR A 11 -18.41 -20.68 46.01
C THR A 11 -18.82 -19.29 45.49
N MET A 12 -19.42 -19.22 44.30
CA MET A 12 -19.91 -17.98 43.69
C MET A 12 -21.03 -17.29 44.49
N ASN A 13 -21.73 -18.03 45.37
CA ASN A 13 -22.77 -17.46 46.26
C ASN A 13 -22.19 -16.68 47.45
N THR A 14 -20.88 -16.78 47.73
CA THR A 14 -20.28 -16.33 49.00
C THR A 14 -19.21 -15.26 48.84
N SER A 15 -18.73 -15.00 47.61
CA SER A 15 -17.62 -14.09 47.32
C SER A 15 -18.03 -12.90 46.46
N GLY A 16 -17.50 -11.71 46.78
CA GLY A 16 -17.71 -10.48 46.00
C GLY A 16 -16.87 -10.36 44.71
N ASN A 17 -15.97 -11.32 44.45
CA ASN A 17 -15.21 -11.38 43.19
C ASN A 17 -15.17 -12.84 42.69
N ASN A 18 -15.94 -13.12 41.63
CA ASN A 18 -16.10 -14.46 41.06
C ASN A 18 -15.24 -14.69 39.81
N SER A 19 -14.39 -13.74 39.41
CA SER A 19 -13.64 -13.77 38.15
C SER A 19 -12.80 -15.03 37.91
N GLN A 20 -12.12 -15.55 38.93
CA GLN A 20 -11.33 -16.79 38.81
C GLN A 20 -12.21 -18.03 38.59
N VAL A 21 -13.36 -18.06 39.26
CA VAL A 21 -14.34 -19.15 39.13
C VAL A 21 -14.99 -19.08 37.75
N GLU A 22 -15.40 -17.89 37.30
CA GLU A 22 -15.95 -17.68 35.97
C GLU A 22 -14.98 -18.09 34.86
N TYR A 23 -13.70 -17.74 35.00
CA TYR A 23 -12.66 -18.16 34.06
C TYR A 23 -12.51 -19.68 34.00
N ALA A 24 -12.45 -20.34 35.16
CA ALA A 24 -12.33 -21.79 35.24
C ALA A 24 -13.56 -22.51 34.66
N VAL A 25 -14.77 -22.06 34.99
CA VAL A 25 -16.03 -22.62 34.47
C VAL A 25 -16.13 -22.43 32.96
N SER A 26 -15.79 -21.23 32.45
CA SER A 26 -15.82 -20.97 31.02
C SER A 26 -14.81 -21.82 30.25
N GLY A 27 -13.59 -21.95 30.78
CA GLY A 27 -12.57 -22.84 30.21
C GLY A 27 -13.03 -24.30 30.19
N LEU A 28 -13.66 -24.76 31.28
CA LEU A 28 -14.24 -26.10 31.36
C LEU A 28 -15.34 -26.30 30.31
N SER A 29 -16.31 -25.38 30.20
CA SER A 29 -17.41 -25.47 29.23
C SER A 29 -16.90 -25.65 27.80
N HIS A 30 -15.93 -24.85 27.38
CA HIS A 30 -15.35 -24.98 26.04
C HIS A 30 -14.55 -26.27 25.87
N TYR A 31 -13.80 -26.68 26.88
CA TYR A 31 -13.01 -27.92 26.83
C TYR A 31 -13.90 -29.16 26.70
N VAL A 32 -14.99 -29.25 27.47
CA VAL A 32 -15.89 -30.42 27.43
C VAL A 32 -16.80 -30.43 26.21
N SER A 33 -17.06 -29.28 25.59
CA SER A 33 -17.84 -29.19 24.34
C SER A 33 -17.08 -29.64 23.08
N ALA A 34 -15.80 -30.02 23.20
CA ALA A 34 -15.04 -30.61 22.10
C ALA A 34 -15.56 -32.00 21.70
N GLN A 35 -15.38 -32.37 20.43
CA GLN A 35 -15.77 -33.68 19.90
C GLN A 35 -15.08 -34.83 20.67
N GLY A 36 -15.82 -35.89 20.99
CA GLY A 36 -15.31 -37.07 21.71
C GLY A 36 -15.35 -36.96 23.25
N ARG A 37 -16.02 -35.93 23.79
CA ARG A 37 -16.19 -35.69 25.24
C ARG A 37 -17.65 -35.62 25.65
N GLU A 38 -18.50 -36.39 24.98
CA GLU A 38 -19.95 -36.27 25.11
C GLU A 38 -20.43 -36.58 26.54
N ALA A 39 -19.76 -37.50 27.24
CA ALA A 39 -20.05 -37.87 28.62
C ALA A 39 -19.65 -36.76 29.60
N GLU A 40 -18.46 -36.16 29.44
CA GLU A 40 -18.00 -35.05 30.26
C GLU A 40 -18.83 -33.79 30.04
N ARG A 41 -19.23 -33.51 28.80
CA ARG A 41 -20.20 -32.45 28.50
C ARG A 41 -21.50 -32.70 29.23
N LEU A 42 -22.06 -33.91 29.15
CA LEU A 42 -23.37 -34.21 29.74
C LEU A 42 -23.30 -34.07 31.27
N ALA A 43 -22.25 -34.59 31.90
CA ALA A 43 -22.01 -34.43 33.32
C ALA A 43 -21.88 -32.95 33.73
N THR A 44 -21.22 -32.12 32.90
CA THR A 44 -21.07 -30.68 33.14
C THR A 44 -22.39 -29.93 32.95
N SER A 45 -23.15 -30.26 31.90
CA SER A 45 -24.50 -29.73 31.62
C SER A 45 -25.45 -30.00 32.80
N ASN A 46 -25.50 -31.25 33.29
CA ASN A 46 -26.30 -31.64 34.45
C ASN A 46 -25.87 -30.91 35.73
N ALA A 47 -24.56 -30.71 35.93
CA ALA A 47 -24.06 -29.92 37.05
C ALA A 47 -24.56 -28.47 36.99
N TYR A 48 -24.55 -27.85 35.81
CA TYR A 48 -25.06 -26.48 35.63
C TYR A 48 -26.57 -26.39 35.85
N ILE A 49 -27.35 -27.34 35.30
CA ILE A 49 -28.80 -27.45 35.54
C ILE A 49 -29.09 -27.49 37.04
N LYS A 50 -28.39 -28.36 37.77
CA LYS A 50 -28.57 -28.52 39.22
C LYS A 50 -28.11 -27.28 39.98
N ALA A 51 -27.01 -26.66 39.59
CA ALA A 51 -26.50 -25.43 40.22
C ALA A 51 -27.50 -24.27 40.15
N LEU A 52 -28.28 -24.14 39.07
CA LEU A 52 -29.26 -23.06 38.92
C LEU A 52 -30.35 -23.05 40.00
N SER A 53 -30.65 -24.19 40.61
CA SER A 53 -31.56 -24.30 41.76
C SER A 53 -30.93 -23.90 43.10
N MET A 54 -29.60 -23.83 43.17
CA MET A 54 -28.83 -23.61 44.40
C MET A 54 -28.28 -22.18 44.52
N VAL A 55 -28.31 -21.43 43.43
CA VAL A 55 -27.85 -20.04 43.37
C VAL A 55 -29.08 -19.14 43.46
N SER A 56 -28.96 -18.03 44.20
CA SER A 56 -30.02 -17.02 44.31
C SER A 56 -29.73 -15.77 43.48
N ASP A 57 -28.46 -15.40 43.35
CA ASP A 57 -27.98 -14.25 42.59
C ASP A 57 -28.28 -14.36 41.08
N SER A 58 -28.87 -13.30 40.51
CA SER A 58 -29.28 -13.27 39.09
C SER A 58 -28.10 -13.18 38.12
N GLU A 59 -27.00 -12.54 38.49
CA GLU A 59 -25.82 -12.43 37.63
C GLU A 59 -25.10 -13.79 37.54
N VAL A 60 -24.98 -14.48 38.67
CA VAL A 60 -24.42 -15.84 38.71
C VAL A 60 -25.31 -16.82 37.94
N LYS A 61 -26.64 -16.73 38.07
CA LYS A 61 -27.57 -17.52 37.23
C LYS A 61 -27.41 -17.20 35.75
N ALA A 62 -27.35 -15.93 35.37
CA ALA A 62 -27.16 -15.51 33.99
C ALA A 62 -25.84 -16.06 33.41
N PHE A 63 -24.76 -16.04 34.20
CA PHE A 63 -23.49 -16.65 33.83
C PHE A 63 -23.64 -18.16 33.59
N ILE A 64 -24.19 -18.91 34.55
CA ILE A 64 -24.40 -20.36 34.41
C ILE A 64 -25.27 -20.69 33.20
N ILE A 65 -26.34 -19.93 32.95
CA ILE A 65 -27.20 -20.09 31.77
C ILE A 65 -26.41 -19.89 30.47
N ARG A 66 -25.51 -18.90 30.39
CA ARG A 66 -24.64 -18.72 29.22
C ARG A 66 -23.70 -19.91 29.03
N GLN A 67 -23.18 -20.48 30.13
CA GLN A 67 -22.36 -21.71 30.07
C GLN A 67 -23.18 -22.91 29.59
N LEU A 68 -24.45 -23.03 30.01
CA LEU A 68 -25.38 -24.01 29.46
C LEU A 68 -25.62 -23.81 27.95
N GLY A 69 -25.57 -22.59 27.44
CA GLY A 69 -25.59 -22.35 25.98
C GLY A 69 -24.40 -22.97 25.23
N VAL A 70 -23.26 -23.17 25.91
CA VAL A 70 -22.04 -23.77 25.32
C VAL A 70 -22.04 -25.29 25.45
N THR A 71 -22.52 -25.82 26.59
CA THR A 71 -22.44 -27.25 26.90
C THR A 71 -23.75 -28.00 26.68
N GLY A 72 -24.89 -27.35 26.89
CA GLY A 72 -26.21 -27.98 26.93
C GLY A 72 -26.69 -28.50 25.59
N LYS A 73 -27.53 -29.54 25.66
CA LYS A 73 -28.39 -30.03 24.56
C LYS A 73 -29.84 -30.11 25.07
N ASP A 74 -30.65 -31.02 24.52
CA ASP A 74 -32.07 -31.15 24.84
C ASP A 74 -32.34 -31.35 26.34
N GLU A 75 -31.41 -31.95 27.09
CA GLU A 75 -31.54 -32.10 28.55
C GLU A 75 -31.63 -30.77 29.31
N ALA A 76 -31.12 -29.67 28.75
CA ALA A 76 -31.16 -28.35 29.38
C ALA A 76 -32.44 -27.56 29.07
N ILE A 77 -33.25 -27.99 28.09
CA ILE A 77 -34.36 -27.20 27.55
C ILE A 77 -35.39 -26.86 28.64
N GLU A 78 -35.87 -27.84 29.40
CA GLU A 78 -36.90 -27.63 30.42
C GLU A 78 -36.44 -26.62 31.48
N THR A 79 -35.17 -26.73 31.90
CA THR A 79 -34.59 -25.80 32.87
C THR A 79 -34.48 -24.39 32.30
N LEU A 80 -34.00 -24.24 31.06
CA LEU A 80 -33.88 -22.94 30.40
C LEU A 80 -35.25 -22.28 30.18
N VAL A 81 -36.29 -23.05 29.84
CA VAL A 81 -37.67 -22.54 29.68
C VAL A 81 -38.19 -21.89 30.95
N SER A 82 -37.85 -22.44 32.13
CA SER A 82 -38.30 -21.90 33.41
C SER A 82 -37.83 -20.45 33.67
N PHE A 83 -36.79 -20.00 32.98
CA PHE A 83 -36.22 -18.65 33.11
C PHE A 83 -36.71 -17.66 32.03
N LEU A 84 -37.49 -18.08 31.04
CA LEU A 84 -37.91 -17.23 29.92
C LEU A 84 -38.89 -16.11 30.29
N ASN A 85 -39.59 -16.25 31.42
CA ASN A 85 -40.49 -15.19 31.94
C ASN A 85 -39.85 -14.33 33.03
N ASP A 86 -38.58 -14.58 33.38
CA ASP A 86 -37.82 -13.74 34.30
C ASP A 86 -37.17 -12.58 33.53
N LYS A 87 -37.45 -11.33 33.93
CA LYS A 87 -36.91 -10.15 33.23
C LYS A 87 -35.39 -10.11 33.19
N SER A 88 -34.72 -10.57 34.25
CA SER A 88 -33.26 -10.57 34.38
C SER A 88 -32.59 -11.77 33.69
N LEU A 89 -33.30 -12.88 33.52
CA LEU A 89 -32.75 -14.15 33.01
C LEU A 89 -33.28 -14.57 31.63
N SER A 90 -34.35 -13.94 31.13
CA SER A 90 -34.96 -14.30 29.84
C SER A 90 -34.00 -14.12 28.66
N SER A 91 -33.15 -13.09 28.68
CA SER A 91 -32.16 -12.85 27.63
C SER A 91 -31.11 -13.97 27.53
N PRO A 92 -30.35 -14.30 28.61
CA PRO A 92 -29.41 -15.42 28.55
C PRO A 92 -30.11 -16.76 28.32
N ALA A 93 -31.33 -16.99 28.83
CA ALA A 93 -32.06 -18.24 28.64
C ALA A 93 -32.50 -18.45 27.19
N ALA A 94 -33.09 -17.42 26.57
CA ALA A 94 -33.46 -17.48 25.15
C ALA A 94 -32.22 -17.61 24.26
N GLY A 95 -31.12 -16.94 24.62
CA GLY A 95 -29.84 -17.08 23.95
C GLY A 95 -29.30 -18.52 24.00
N ALA A 96 -29.31 -19.14 25.18
CA ALA A 96 -28.85 -20.52 25.36
C ALA A 96 -29.70 -21.52 24.56
N LEU A 97 -31.04 -21.39 24.58
CA LEU A 97 -31.94 -22.21 23.77
C LEU A 97 -31.69 -22.05 22.27
N ALA A 98 -31.38 -20.82 21.83
CA ALA A 98 -31.06 -20.55 20.44
C ALA A 98 -29.72 -21.18 20.00
N THR A 99 -28.73 -21.22 20.90
CA THR A 99 -27.44 -21.86 20.65
C THR A 99 -27.52 -23.38 20.65
N ILE A 100 -28.41 -23.98 21.48
CA ILE A 100 -28.71 -25.42 21.42
C ILE A 100 -29.18 -25.83 20.02
N HIS A 101 -30.00 -24.97 19.39
CA HIS A 101 -30.37 -25.07 17.98
C HIS A 101 -30.95 -26.44 17.56
N THR A 102 -31.83 -27.02 18.38
CA THR A 102 -32.58 -28.24 18.07
C THR A 102 -34.04 -27.91 17.76
N PRO A 103 -34.78 -28.78 17.05
CA PRO A 103 -36.23 -28.59 16.84
C PRO A 103 -36.97 -28.40 18.18
N ALA A 104 -36.61 -29.19 19.19
CA ALA A 104 -37.18 -29.09 20.53
C ALA A 104 -36.89 -27.73 21.20
N SER A 105 -35.70 -27.16 21.03
CA SER A 105 -35.38 -25.84 21.60
C SER A 105 -36.14 -24.72 20.89
N GLY A 106 -36.35 -24.84 19.58
CA GLY A 106 -37.22 -23.96 18.79
C GLY A 106 -38.68 -24.03 19.24
N GLU A 107 -39.25 -25.22 19.35
CA GLU A 107 -40.62 -25.44 19.84
C GLU A 107 -40.80 -24.89 21.26
N ALA A 108 -39.81 -25.05 22.13
CA ALA A 108 -39.82 -24.51 23.48
C ALA A 108 -39.86 -22.98 23.49
N LEU A 109 -39.08 -22.32 22.64
CA LEU A 109 -39.12 -20.85 22.46
C LEU A 109 -40.47 -20.38 21.91
N LEU A 110 -41.01 -21.09 20.92
CA LEU A 110 -42.32 -20.78 20.33
C LEU A 110 -43.44 -20.89 21.37
N LYS A 111 -43.48 -21.98 22.13
CA LYS A 111 -44.44 -22.18 23.22
C LYS A 111 -44.28 -21.13 24.33
N ALA A 112 -43.04 -20.72 24.63
CA ALA A 112 -42.80 -19.66 25.60
C ALA A 112 -43.30 -18.30 25.12
N LEU A 113 -43.23 -18.01 23.82
CA LEU A 113 -43.75 -16.78 23.24
C LEU A 113 -45.26 -16.62 23.50
N ASP A 114 -46.04 -17.70 23.31
CA ASP A 114 -47.49 -17.71 23.54
C ASP A 114 -47.87 -17.45 25.00
N ASN A 115 -47.01 -17.87 25.93
CA ASN A 115 -47.26 -17.76 27.37
C ASN A 115 -46.65 -16.51 28.01
N SER A 116 -45.90 -15.70 27.26
CA SER A 116 -45.22 -14.53 27.80
C SER A 116 -46.12 -13.30 27.78
N ASN A 117 -46.16 -12.55 28.88
CA ASN A 117 -47.06 -11.39 29.05
C ASN A 117 -46.36 -10.03 28.99
N ALA A 118 -45.02 -9.99 29.06
CA ALA A 118 -44.24 -8.75 29.06
C ALA A 118 -43.45 -8.56 27.76
N ASP A 119 -43.36 -7.33 27.27
CA ASP A 119 -42.65 -7.05 26.02
C ASP A 119 -41.13 -7.33 26.12
N GLU A 120 -40.52 -7.06 27.28
CA GLU A 120 -39.09 -7.32 27.53
C GLU A 120 -38.72 -8.80 27.32
N THR A 121 -39.54 -9.72 27.86
CA THR A 121 -39.33 -11.16 27.72
C THR A 121 -39.67 -11.63 26.31
N LYS A 122 -40.73 -11.10 25.70
CA LYS A 122 -41.06 -11.36 24.29
C LYS A 122 -39.94 -10.97 23.34
N ILE A 123 -39.31 -9.81 23.54
CA ILE A 123 -38.15 -9.37 22.74
C ILE A 123 -37.04 -10.43 22.77
N ASN A 124 -36.68 -10.91 23.96
CA ASN A 124 -35.63 -11.92 24.11
C ASN A 124 -36.00 -13.25 23.46
N ILE A 125 -37.24 -13.72 23.64
CA ILE A 125 -37.74 -14.96 23.05
C ILE A 125 -37.75 -14.86 21.52
N VAL A 126 -38.27 -13.77 20.95
CA VAL A 126 -38.33 -13.55 19.49
C VAL A 126 -36.92 -13.48 18.87
N LEU A 127 -35.96 -12.86 19.54
CA LEU A 127 -34.55 -12.90 19.12
C LEU A 127 -33.99 -14.33 19.14
N GLY A 128 -34.37 -15.14 20.14
CA GLY A 128 -34.04 -16.55 20.20
C GLY A 128 -34.60 -17.32 18.99
N ILE A 129 -35.89 -17.14 18.70
CA ILE A 129 -36.57 -17.74 17.54
C ILE A 129 -35.90 -17.34 16.21
N ALA A 130 -35.54 -16.05 16.06
CA ALA A 130 -34.85 -15.58 14.85
C ALA A 130 -33.54 -16.34 14.62
N LYS A 131 -32.78 -16.59 15.69
CA LYS A 131 -31.50 -17.32 15.64
C LYS A 131 -31.66 -18.82 15.39
N THR A 132 -32.76 -19.44 15.82
CA THR A 132 -33.05 -20.84 15.48
C THR A 132 -33.51 -21.02 14.03
N GLN A 133 -33.95 -19.94 13.36
CA GLN A 133 -34.54 -19.98 12.02
C GLN A 133 -35.74 -20.93 11.89
N MET A 134 -36.44 -21.19 13.01
CA MET A 134 -37.60 -22.08 13.06
C MET A 134 -38.75 -21.52 12.21
N THR A 135 -39.09 -22.21 11.12
CA THR A 135 -40.11 -21.78 10.14
C THR A 135 -41.52 -21.79 10.71
N GLU A 136 -41.80 -22.71 11.63
CA GLU A 136 -43.09 -22.92 12.30
C GLU A 136 -43.50 -21.72 13.15
N ALA A 137 -42.55 -20.85 13.52
CA ALA A 137 -42.84 -19.62 14.26
C ALA A 137 -43.46 -18.51 13.39
N GLU A 138 -43.46 -18.64 12.06
CA GLU A 138 -43.95 -17.60 11.14
C GLU A 138 -45.37 -17.11 11.50
N PRO A 139 -46.39 -17.97 11.74
CA PRO A 139 -47.74 -17.49 12.09
C PRO A 139 -47.78 -16.69 13.41
N ALA A 140 -47.05 -17.15 14.44
CA ALA A 140 -47.01 -16.48 15.74
C ALA A 140 -46.31 -15.12 15.64
N LEU A 141 -45.21 -15.04 14.89
CA LEU A 141 -44.50 -13.79 14.64
C LEU A 141 -45.34 -12.79 13.84
N LYS A 142 -46.10 -13.26 12.84
CA LYS A 142 -47.03 -12.40 12.08
C LYS A 142 -48.12 -11.80 12.97
N ALA A 143 -48.63 -12.53 13.96
CA ALA A 143 -49.61 -12.02 14.91
C ALA A 143 -49.05 -10.86 15.77
N LEU A 144 -47.72 -10.77 15.92
CA LEU A 144 -47.02 -9.74 16.69
C LEU A 144 -46.57 -8.54 15.85
N LEU A 145 -46.90 -8.45 14.56
CA LEU A 145 -46.46 -7.33 13.72
C LEU A 145 -47.01 -5.97 14.22
N ASN A 146 -48.25 -5.92 14.67
CA ASN A 146 -48.95 -4.68 15.04
C ASN A 146 -48.86 -4.36 16.55
N VAL A 147 -47.82 -4.83 17.24
CA VAL A 147 -47.58 -4.47 18.64
C VAL A 147 -47.19 -3.00 18.77
N ASP A 148 -47.65 -2.34 19.84
CA ASP A 148 -47.37 -0.92 20.11
C ASP A 148 -45.90 -0.66 20.46
N ASN A 149 -45.22 -1.65 21.03
CA ASN A 149 -43.83 -1.54 21.43
C ASN A 149 -42.90 -1.59 20.21
N ALA A 150 -42.29 -0.46 19.88
CA ALA A 150 -41.41 -0.31 18.72
C ALA A 150 -40.18 -1.25 18.75
N ASN A 151 -39.61 -1.54 19.93
CA ASN A 151 -38.48 -2.45 20.06
C ASN A 151 -38.90 -3.91 19.79
N LEU A 152 -40.09 -4.30 20.28
CA LEU A 152 -40.65 -5.61 19.99
C LEU A 152 -40.99 -5.74 18.50
N GLN A 153 -41.64 -4.73 17.90
CA GLN A 153 -41.96 -4.72 16.47
C GLN A 153 -40.70 -4.86 15.60
N LYS A 154 -39.63 -4.09 15.90
CA LYS A 154 -38.33 -4.22 15.22
C LYS A 154 -37.81 -5.66 15.24
N VAL A 155 -37.84 -6.28 16.42
CA VAL A 155 -37.35 -7.64 16.61
C VAL A 155 -38.23 -8.67 15.92
N VAL A 156 -39.55 -8.45 15.85
CA VAL A 156 -40.49 -9.27 15.07
C VAL A 156 -40.21 -9.17 13.56
N LEU A 157 -39.98 -7.97 13.03
CA LEU A 157 -39.60 -7.77 11.62
C LEU A 157 -38.30 -8.51 11.29
N TYR A 158 -37.28 -8.35 12.15
CA TYR A 158 -36.04 -9.08 12.01
C TYR A 158 -36.27 -10.61 12.06
N ALA A 159 -37.02 -11.12 13.03
CA ALA A 159 -37.31 -12.55 13.15
C ALA A 159 -38.02 -13.10 11.91
N LEU A 160 -39.04 -12.40 11.40
CA LEU A 160 -39.72 -12.80 10.16
C LEU A 160 -38.79 -12.82 8.96
N SER A 161 -37.78 -11.95 8.89
CA SER A 161 -36.76 -12.03 7.83
C SER A 161 -35.89 -13.29 7.90
N GLN A 162 -35.72 -13.85 9.10
CA GLN A 162 -34.89 -15.04 9.36
C GLN A 162 -35.69 -16.34 9.35
N THR A 163 -36.98 -16.32 9.67
CA THR A 163 -37.83 -17.51 9.78
C THR A 163 -38.86 -17.62 8.68
N GLY A 164 -39.34 -16.48 8.18
CA GLY A 164 -40.50 -16.39 7.29
C GLY A 164 -40.28 -17.03 5.92
N SER A 165 -41.41 -17.21 5.24
CA SER A 165 -41.52 -17.69 3.87
C SER A 165 -42.10 -16.61 2.97
N LYS A 166 -42.44 -16.97 1.73
CA LYS A 166 -43.18 -16.08 0.82
C LYS A 166 -44.49 -15.55 1.41
N ALA A 167 -45.07 -16.22 2.42
CA ALA A 167 -46.27 -15.76 3.09
C ALA A 167 -46.08 -14.47 3.90
N SER A 168 -44.85 -14.13 4.30
CA SER A 168 -44.53 -12.89 5.02
C SER A 168 -44.13 -11.72 4.11
N LEU A 169 -43.92 -11.96 2.81
CA LEU A 169 -43.53 -10.90 1.87
C LEU A 169 -44.51 -9.73 1.82
N PRO A 170 -45.85 -9.94 1.72
CA PRO A 170 -46.79 -8.83 1.65
C PRO A 170 -46.82 -7.98 2.93
N ASP A 171 -46.52 -8.59 4.07
CA ASP A 171 -46.53 -7.90 5.35
C ASP A 171 -45.27 -7.05 5.53
N LEU A 172 -44.08 -7.63 5.32
CA LEU A 172 -42.83 -6.87 5.41
C LEU A 172 -42.73 -5.78 4.32
N ALA A 173 -43.33 -5.98 3.15
CA ALA A 173 -43.43 -4.95 2.12
C ALA A 173 -44.15 -3.68 2.62
N LYS A 174 -45.25 -3.82 3.39
CA LYS A 174 -45.99 -2.68 3.96
C LYS A 174 -45.14 -1.92 4.97
N TYR A 175 -44.38 -2.64 5.79
CA TYR A 175 -43.48 -2.03 6.77
C TYR A 175 -42.31 -1.31 6.08
N ALA A 176 -41.73 -1.91 5.04
CA ALA A 176 -40.71 -1.25 4.22
C ALA A 176 -41.25 0.02 3.55
N GLU A 177 -42.48 -0.01 3.02
CA GLU A 177 -43.14 1.17 2.45
C GLU A 177 -43.39 2.26 3.48
N LYS A 178 -43.87 1.91 4.68
CA LYS A 178 -44.06 2.85 5.79
C LYS A 178 -42.75 3.49 6.24
N ALA A 179 -41.65 2.73 6.20
CA ALA A 179 -40.29 3.21 6.46
C ALA A 179 -39.69 4.00 5.27
N GLY A 180 -40.46 4.24 4.21
CA GLY A 180 -40.02 4.94 3.01
C GLY A 180 -38.89 4.23 2.25
N PHE A 181 -38.72 2.93 2.46
CA PHE A 181 -37.63 2.11 1.93
C PHE A 181 -36.21 2.60 2.31
N THR A 182 -36.10 3.28 3.44
CA THR A 182 -34.83 3.81 3.99
C THR A 182 -34.23 2.84 5.00
N SER A 183 -32.94 3.06 5.34
CA SER A 183 -32.34 2.45 6.52
C SER A 183 -32.70 3.29 7.74
N GLU A 184 -33.58 2.75 8.59
CA GLU A 184 -34.07 3.44 9.78
C GLU A 184 -34.13 2.51 10.99
N ASN A 185 -34.50 3.04 12.16
CA ASN A 185 -34.33 2.36 13.43
C ASN A 185 -35.16 1.07 13.59
N THR A 186 -36.29 0.91 12.90
CA THR A 186 -37.08 -0.33 12.91
C THR A 186 -36.49 -1.44 12.04
N GLY A 187 -35.59 -1.10 11.10
CA GLY A 187 -34.94 -2.06 10.21
C GLY A 187 -35.91 -2.73 9.22
N ALA A 188 -37.08 -2.11 8.97
CA ALA A 188 -38.15 -2.73 8.19
C ALA A 188 -37.75 -3.03 6.75
N ASN A 189 -37.00 -2.12 6.12
CA ASN A 189 -36.55 -2.28 4.75
C ASN A 189 -35.49 -3.38 4.64
N GLU A 190 -34.53 -3.44 5.57
CA GLU A 190 -33.51 -4.49 5.65
C GLU A 190 -34.14 -5.86 5.88
N ALA A 191 -35.13 -5.93 6.78
CA ALA A 191 -35.88 -7.15 7.03
C ALA A 191 -36.61 -7.61 5.76
N TYR A 192 -37.22 -6.71 5.00
CA TYR A 192 -37.88 -7.05 3.75
C TYR A 192 -36.89 -7.57 2.70
N ILE A 193 -35.76 -6.88 2.49
CA ILE A 193 -34.70 -7.32 1.56
C ILE A 193 -34.16 -8.69 1.97
N ALA A 194 -33.90 -8.90 3.26
CA ALA A 194 -33.42 -10.16 3.80
C ALA A 194 -34.44 -11.30 3.60
N LEU A 195 -35.74 -11.02 3.81
CA LEU A 195 -36.80 -12.00 3.53
C LEU A 195 -36.84 -12.37 2.05
N ILE A 196 -36.73 -11.41 1.12
CA ILE A 196 -36.71 -11.72 -0.32
C ILE A 196 -35.51 -12.63 -0.65
N LYS A 197 -34.32 -12.33 -0.11
CA LYS A 197 -33.12 -13.18 -0.27
C LYS A 197 -33.34 -14.58 0.29
N ARG A 198 -33.99 -14.71 1.45
CA ARG A 198 -34.34 -15.99 2.05
C ARG A 198 -35.32 -16.79 1.19
N VAL A 199 -36.39 -16.16 0.71
CA VAL A 199 -37.38 -16.78 -0.19
C VAL A 199 -36.69 -17.29 -1.47
N LEU A 200 -35.72 -16.54 -2.00
CA LEU A 200 -34.91 -17.01 -3.12
C LEU A 200 -34.10 -18.27 -2.76
N ALA A 201 -33.42 -18.26 -1.60
CA ALA A 201 -32.64 -19.39 -1.12
C ALA A 201 -33.48 -20.66 -0.83
N GLN A 202 -34.77 -20.49 -0.50
CA GLN A 202 -35.74 -21.58 -0.34
C GLN A 202 -36.19 -22.20 -1.68
N GLY A 203 -35.82 -21.60 -2.82
CA GLY A 203 -36.20 -22.08 -4.15
C GLY A 203 -37.51 -21.49 -4.69
N ASP A 204 -38.16 -20.58 -3.96
CA ASP A 204 -39.34 -19.84 -4.40
C ASP A 204 -38.95 -18.67 -5.34
N VAL A 205 -38.21 -19.00 -6.42
CA VAL A 205 -37.58 -18.04 -7.34
C VAL A 205 -38.58 -17.03 -7.91
N LYS A 206 -39.77 -17.48 -8.32
CA LYS A 206 -40.80 -16.62 -8.92
C LYS A 206 -41.34 -15.57 -7.95
N ASP A 207 -41.55 -15.96 -6.69
CA ASP A 207 -42.06 -15.07 -5.66
C ASP A 207 -41.00 -14.04 -5.24
N ALA A 208 -39.74 -14.48 -5.10
CA ALA A 208 -38.60 -13.60 -4.84
C ALA A 208 -38.39 -12.57 -5.97
N GLN A 209 -38.46 -13.01 -7.24
CA GLN A 209 -38.41 -12.10 -8.39
C GLN A 209 -39.53 -11.08 -8.36
N LYS A 210 -40.79 -11.53 -8.18
CA LYS A 210 -41.93 -10.62 -8.13
C LYS A 210 -41.77 -9.58 -7.01
N ALA A 211 -41.31 -9.99 -5.83
CA ALA A 211 -41.06 -9.09 -4.71
C ALA A 211 -39.92 -8.10 -5.00
N ALA A 212 -38.81 -8.57 -5.57
CA ALA A 212 -37.68 -7.72 -5.96
C ALA A 212 -38.07 -6.71 -7.06
N ASP A 213 -38.82 -7.12 -8.08
CA ASP A 213 -39.34 -6.20 -9.11
C ASP A 213 -40.26 -5.12 -8.52
N GLY A 214 -41.13 -5.52 -7.58
CA GLY A 214 -41.96 -4.59 -6.82
C GLY A 214 -41.11 -3.58 -6.04
N LEU A 215 -40.08 -4.08 -5.35
CA LEU A 215 -39.17 -3.25 -4.56
C LEU A 215 -38.36 -2.26 -5.42
N ILE A 216 -37.87 -2.68 -6.59
CA ILE A 216 -37.18 -1.77 -7.54
C ILE A 216 -38.11 -0.60 -7.91
N LYS A 217 -39.36 -0.88 -8.29
CA LYS A 217 -40.32 0.16 -8.71
C LYS A 217 -40.70 1.10 -7.56
N ALA A 218 -40.99 0.53 -6.38
CA ALA A 218 -41.40 1.30 -5.22
C ALA A 218 -40.25 2.19 -4.69
N ALA A 219 -39.05 1.62 -4.56
CA ALA A 219 -37.85 2.36 -4.16
C ALA A 219 -37.46 3.43 -5.19
N GLN A 220 -37.66 3.19 -6.49
CA GLN A 220 -37.48 4.22 -7.53
C GLN A 220 -38.42 5.40 -7.34
N LYS A 221 -39.71 5.14 -7.12
CA LYS A 221 -40.70 6.20 -6.84
C LYS A 221 -40.35 6.98 -5.57
N ALA A 222 -39.79 6.31 -4.57
CA ALA A 222 -39.37 6.90 -3.30
C ALA A 222 -37.97 7.55 -3.34
N GLY A 223 -37.25 7.51 -4.47
CA GLY A 223 -35.89 8.06 -4.59
C GLY A 223 -34.81 7.27 -3.83
N GLN A 224 -35.09 6.03 -3.43
CA GLN A 224 -34.20 5.21 -2.59
C GLN A 224 -33.26 4.34 -3.42
N ARG A 225 -32.16 4.93 -3.90
CA ARG A 225 -31.17 4.25 -4.76
C ARG A 225 -30.66 2.93 -4.16
N GLN A 226 -30.19 2.94 -2.91
CA GLN A 226 -29.55 1.76 -2.30
C GLN A 226 -30.49 0.56 -2.23
N THR A 227 -31.77 0.80 -1.92
CA THR A 227 -32.79 -0.25 -1.90
C THR A 227 -33.05 -0.82 -3.29
N ARG A 228 -33.04 0.02 -4.33
CA ARG A 228 -33.13 -0.46 -5.72
C ARG A 228 -31.94 -1.34 -6.08
N GLU A 229 -30.73 -0.97 -5.65
CA GLU A 229 -29.51 -1.75 -5.90
C GLU A 229 -29.61 -3.14 -5.25
N ALA A 230 -30.03 -3.21 -3.99
CA ALA A 230 -30.22 -4.47 -3.30
C ALA A 230 -31.27 -5.36 -3.99
N ALA A 231 -32.36 -4.76 -4.48
CA ALA A 231 -33.39 -5.49 -5.22
C ALA A 231 -32.90 -5.94 -6.62
N LEU A 232 -32.07 -5.15 -7.30
CA LEU A 232 -31.44 -5.54 -8.56
C LEU A 232 -30.46 -6.71 -8.38
N GLU A 233 -29.68 -6.71 -7.30
CA GLU A 233 -28.80 -7.83 -6.95
C GLU A 233 -29.61 -9.14 -6.84
N ILE A 234 -30.76 -9.09 -6.16
CA ILE A 234 -31.67 -10.23 -6.02
C ILE A 234 -32.21 -10.67 -7.38
N GLN A 235 -32.62 -9.74 -8.25
CA GLN A 235 -33.11 -10.05 -9.59
C GLN A 235 -32.08 -10.81 -10.42
N ILE A 236 -30.81 -10.36 -10.38
CA ILE A 236 -29.71 -11.01 -11.10
C ILE A 236 -29.46 -12.41 -10.53
N ALA A 237 -29.37 -12.54 -9.20
CA ALA A 237 -29.16 -13.82 -8.53
C ALA A 237 -30.32 -14.82 -8.78
N ALA A 238 -31.55 -14.33 -8.92
CA ALA A 238 -32.73 -15.17 -9.17
C ALA A 238 -32.81 -15.68 -10.61
N ASN A 239 -32.20 -14.98 -11.58
CA ASN A 239 -32.11 -15.44 -12.96
C ASN A 239 -30.80 -15.01 -13.62
N PRO A 240 -29.69 -15.70 -13.32
CA PRO A 240 -28.38 -15.41 -13.91
C PRO A 240 -28.38 -15.44 -15.44
N GLY A 241 -29.20 -16.31 -16.04
CA GLY A 241 -29.36 -16.41 -17.49
C GLY A 241 -29.94 -15.15 -18.15
N ASN A 242 -30.64 -14.31 -17.39
CA ASN A 242 -31.21 -13.04 -17.83
C ASN A 242 -30.37 -11.82 -17.41
N ALA A 243 -29.17 -12.04 -16.83
CA ALA A 243 -28.30 -10.98 -16.34
C ALA A 243 -27.95 -9.93 -17.40
N VAL A 244 -27.73 -10.34 -18.66
CA VAL A 244 -27.46 -9.42 -19.79
C VAL A 244 -28.61 -8.43 -19.97
N LYS A 245 -29.86 -8.91 -20.00
CA LYS A 245 -31.04 -8.06 -20.20
C LYS A 245 -31.24 -7.11 -19.03
N LEU A 246 -31.08 -7.60 -17.80
CA LEU A 246 -31.19 -6.79 -16.59
C LEU A 246 -30.13 -5.69 -16.55
N LEU A 247 -28.89 -6.03 -16.91
CA LEU A 247 -27.80 -5.06 -17.01
C LEU A 247 -28.06 -4.00 -18.09
N GLN A 248 -28.47 -4.41 -19.30
CA GLN A 248 -28.82 -3.48 -20.37
C GLN A 248 -29.95 -2.52 -20.00
N GLN A 249 -30.91 -2.97 -19.19
CA GLN A 249 -31.95 -2.11 -18.64
C GLN A 249 -31.38 -1.13 -17.60
N ALA A 250 -30.55 -1.62 -16.67
CA ALA A 250 -29.94 -0.81 -15.63
C ALA A 250 -28.99 0.26 -16.19
N LEU A 251 -28.26 -0.03 -17.27
CA LEU A 251 -27.36 0.92 -17.94
C LEU A 251 -28.08 2.12 -18.58
N LYS A 252 -29.41 2.07 -18.72
CA LYS A 252 -30.23 3.21 -19.18
C LYS A 252 -30.62 4.16 -18.03
N ASP A 253 -30.33 3.80 -16.78
CA ASP A 253 -30.65 4.61 -15.62
C ASP A 253 -29.80 5.90 -15.59
N PRO A 254 -30.40 7.07 -15.29
CA PRO A 254 -29.64 8.31 -15.17
C PRO A 254 -28.61 8.27 -14.02
N ASP A 255 -28.86 7.48 -12.98
CA ASP A 255 -28.00 7.41 -11.80
C ASP A 255 -26.74 6.55 -12.06
N ARG A 256 -25.57 7.18 -11.97
CA ARG A 256 -24.27 6.54 -12.22
C ARG A 256 -23.96 5.44 -11.20
N ASP A 257 -24.29 5.63 -9.94
CA ASP A 257 -24.01 4.65 -8.90
C ASP A 257 -24.87 3.39 -9.12
N TYR A 258 -26.13 3.57 -9.53
CA TYR A 258 -27.00 2.45 -9.89
C TYR A 258 -26.47 1.66 -11.09
N ARG A 259 -26.00 2.35 -12.15
CA ARG A 259 -25.36 1.69 -13.31
C ARG A 259 -24.13 0.88 -12.90
N ASN A 260 -23.26 1.47 -12.08
CA ASN A 260 -22.04 0.81 -11.62
C ASN A 260 -22.32 -0.34 -10.64
N ALA A 261 -23.37 -0.24 -9.83
CA ALA A 261 -23.83 -1.35 -9.00
C ALA A 261 -24.27 -2.54 -9.87
N ALA A 262 -25.03 -2.28 -10.94
CA ALA A 262 -25.45 -3.32 -11.89
C ALA A 262 -24.26 -4.03 -12.54
N LEU A 263 -23.25 -3.26 -13.00
CA LEU A 263 -22.00 -3.80 -13.54
C LEU A 263 -21.27 -4.68 -12.50
N ARG A 264 -21.17 -4.22 -11.23
CA ARG A 264 -20.56 -5.01 -10.15
C ARG A 264 -21.33 -6.29 -9.83
N PHE A 265 -22.65 -6.29 -9.91
CA PHE A 265 -23.44 -7.50 -9.63
C PHE A 265 -23.20 -8.57 -10.69
N VAL A 266 -23.13 -8.21 -11.97
CA VAL A 266 -22.82 -9.18 -13.03
C VAL A 266 -21.38 -9.70 -12.99
N SER A 267 -20.45 -9.00 -12.34
CA SER A 267 -19.10 -9.51 -12.05
C SER A 267 -19.12 -10.81 -11.22
N LYS A 268 -20.20 -11.11 -10.49
CA LYS A 268 -20.36 -12.37 -9.75
C LYS A 268 -20.63 -13.57 -10.67
N GLU A 269 -21.20 -13.30 -11.84
CA GLU A 269 -21.55 -14.34 -12.83
C GLU A 269 -20.36 -14.73 -13.71
N ALA A 270 -19.41 -13.80 -13.94
CA ALA A 270 -18.19 -13.99 -14.72
C ALA A 270 -18.40 -14.65 -16.11
N ARG A 271 -19.51 -14.32 -16.79
CA ARG A 271 -19.90 -14.96 -18.06
C ARG A 271 -19.43 -14.17 -19.29
N THR A 272 -18.88 -14.88 -20.28
CA THR A 272 -18.33 -14.30 -21.51
C THR A 272 -19.36 -13.60 -22.40
N ASP A 273 -20.63 -14.06 -22.40
CA ASP A 273 -21.72 -13.42 -23.14
C ASP A 273 -21.99 -12.00 -22.66
N ILE A 274 -21.82 -11.73 -21.36
CA ILE A 274 -21.95 -10.38 -20.77
C ILE A 274 -20.87 -9.45 -21.33
N TYR A 275 -19.61 -9.88 -21.35
CA TYR A 275 -18.52 -9.09 -21.92
C TYR A 275 -18.74 -8.79 -23.41
N ALA A 276 -19.12 -9.81 -24.20
CA ALA A 276 -19.37 -9.67 -25.63
C ALA A 276 -20.51 -8.68 -25.93
N GLU A 277 -21.62 -8.77 -25.21
CA GLU A 277 -22.76 -7.89 -25.45
C GLU A 277 -22.48 -6.45 -24.98
N LEU A 278 -21.74 -6.26 -23.87
CA LEU A 278 -21.32 -4.93 -23.42
C LEU A 278 -20.35 -4.28 -24.42
N LEU A 279 -19.35 -5.00 -24.89
CA LEU A 279 -18.42 -4.53 -25.92
C LEU A 279 -19.18 -4.11 -27.18
N LYS A 280 -20.15 -4.91 -27.62
CA LYS A 280 -21.01 -4.57 -28.76
C LYS A 280 -21.86 -3.30 -28.50
N SER A 281 -22.36 -3.13 -27.28
CA SER A 281 -23.21 -1.99 -26.91
C SER A 281 -22.49 -0.64 -26.93
N LEU A 282 -21.14 -0.61 -26.87
CA LEU A 282 -20.36 0.62 -26.92
C LEU A 282 -20.65 1.46 -28.17
N LYS A 283 -21.03 0.82 -29.29
CA LYS A 283 -21.34 1.51 -30.56
C LYS A 283 -22.52 2.48 -30.48
N THR A 284 -23.49 2.23 -29.60
CA THR A 284 -24.76 2.97 -29.54
C THR A 284 -25.00 3.65 -28.19
N THR A 285 -24.06 3.51 -27.25
CA THR A 285 -24.17 4.01 -25.88
C THR A 285 -23.60 5.43 -25.75
N LYS A 286 -24.21 6.25 -24.88
CA LYS A 286 -23.76 7.62 -24.63
C LYS A 286 -22.38 7.67 -23.95
N PRO A 287 -21.56 8.73 -24.15
CA PRO A 287 -20.19 8.80 -23.63
C PRO A 287 -20.06 8.48 -22.14
N GLU A 288 -20.93 9.04 -21.29
CA GLU A 288 -20.88 8.84 -19.84
C GLU A 288 -21.08 7.38 -19.44
N VAL A 289 -21.93 6.65 -20.15
CA VAL A 289 -22.19 5.22 -19.90
C VAL A 289 -21.09 4.35 -20.53
N LYS A 290 -20.49 4.77 -21.66
CA LYS A 290 -19.31 4.09 -22.22
C LYS A 290 -18.16 4.10 -21.21
N VAL A 291 -17.90 5.24 -20.57
CA VAL A 291 -16.84 5.34 -19.54
C VAL A 291 -17.09 4.36 -18.39
N ASP A 292 -18.33 4.27 -17.89
CA ASP A 292 -18.68 3.31 -16.84
C ASP A 292 -18.42 1.85 -17.28
N ILE A 293 -18.86 1.46 -18.48
CA ILE A 293 -18.65 0.11 -19.03
C ILE A 293 -17.16 -0.18 -19.25
N ILE A 294 -16.42 0.72 -19.87
CA ILE A 294 -15.01 0.52 -20.23
C ILE A 294 -14.14 0.44 -18.97
N ASN A 295 -14.37 1.30 -17.99
CA ASN A 295 -13.65 1.24 -16.71
C ASN A 295 -13.95 -0.06 -15.96
N TRP A 296 -15.21 -0.50 -15.97
CA TRP A 296 -15.58 -1.78 -15.39
C TRP A 296 -14.87 -2.96 -16.09
N LEU A 297 -14.84 -2.99 -17.44
CA LEU A 297 -14.08 -4.00 -18.19
C LEU A 297 -12.59 -3.99 -17.81
N GLY A 298 -12.00 -2.80 -17.66
CA GLY A 298 -10.62 -2.65 -17.17
C GLY A 298 -10.43 -3.23 -15.78
N LYS A 299 -11.40 -3.02 -14.87
CA LYS A 299 -11.35 -3.58 -13.51
C LYS A 299 -11.50 -5.10 -13.50
N GLU A 300 -12.33 -5.66 -14.37
CA GLU A 300 -12.49 -7.10 -14.55
C GLU A 300 -11.16 -7.74 -14.99
N CYS A 301 -10.42 -7.10 -15.90
CA CYS A 301 -9.09 -7.56 -16.36
C CYS A 301 -8.02 -7.58 -15.25
N GLU A 302 -8.12 -6.69 -14.26
CA GLU A 302 -7.21 -6.63 -13.11
C GLU A 302 -7.57 -7.66 -12.04
N THR A 303 -8.87 -7.88 -11.84
CA THR A 303 -9.39 -8.65 -10.71
C THR A 303 -9.07 -10.15 -10.84
N ASP A 304 -9.13 -10.68 -12.07
CA ASP A 304 -8.93 -12.11 -12.32
C ASP A 304 -8.38 -12.35 -13.74
N PRO A 305 -7.23 -13.05 -13.90
CA PRO A 305 -6.68 -13.42 -15.20
C PRO A 305 -7.67 -14.16 -16.11
N ALA A 306 -8.57 -14.99 -15.55
CA ALA A 306 -9.56 -15.72 -16.34
C ALA A 306 -10.58 -14.76 -17.00
N ARG A 307 -10.97 -13.68 -16.30
CA ARG A 307 -11.86 -12.64 -16.83
C ARG A 307 -11.18 -11.83 -17.93
N ARG A 308 -9.90 -11.51 -17.74
CA ARG A 308 -9.08 -10.88 -18.79
C ARG A 308 -9.11 -11.70 -20.08
N ILE A 309 -8.87 -13.02 -19.99
CA ILE A 309 -8.90 -13.93 -21.13
C ILE A 309 -10.31 -13.97 -21.76
N SER A 310 -11.37 -14.00 -20.95
CA SER A 310 -12.75 -13.96 -21.45
C SER A 310 -13.06 -12.66 -22.20
N ILE A 311 -12.58 -11.51 -21.74
CA ILE A 311 -12.72 -10.21 -22.42
C ILE A 311 -11.93 -10.19 -23.74
N GLN A 312 -10.72 -10.75 -23.76
CA GLN A 312 -9.92 -10.91 -24.99
C GLN A 312 -10.68 -11.78 -26.01
N ASN A 313 -11.22 -12.92 -25.58
CA ASN A 313 -11.98 -13.85 -26.42
C ASN A 313 -13.30 -13.24 -26.92
N ALA A 314 -13.93 -12.36 -26.14
CA ALA A 314 -15.11 -11.60 -26.56
C ALA A 314 -14.79 -10.58 -27.68
N GLY A 315 -13.51 -10.23 -27.86
CA GLY A 315 -13.00 -9.41 -28.95
C GLY A 315 -12.88 -7.94 -28.58
N ILE A 316 -11.65 -7.42 -28.53
CA ILE A 316 -11.35 -6.05 -28.10
C ILE A 316 -11.56 -4.96 -29.18
N GLN A 317 -12.00 -5.31 -30.38
CA GLN A 317 -12.18 -4.33 -31.48
C GLN A 317 -13.11 -3.16 -31.10
N PRO A 318 -14.23 -3.36 -30.38
CA PRO A 318 -15.04 -2.24 -29.93
C PRO A 318 -14.27 -1.26 -29.03
N LEU A 319 -13.36 -1.74 -28.17
CA LEU A 319 -12.50 -0.86 -27.36
C LEU A 319 -11.48 -0.10 -28.22
N ILE A 320 -10.90 -0.76 -29.23
CA ILE A 320 -9.99 -0.12 -30.19
C ILE A 320 -10.70 1.03 -30.92
N ASN A 321 -11.97 0.85 -31.30
CA ASN A 321 -12.74 1.90 -31.97
C ASN A 321 -12.96 3.13 -31.09
N GLU A 322 -12.95 2.99 -29.76
CA GLU A 322 -13.13 4.12 -28.84
C GLU A 322 -11.85 4.98 -28.68
N LEU A 323 -10.70 4.53 -29.21
CA LEU A 323 -9.45 5.32 -29.23
C LEU A 323 -9.57 6.59 -30.08
N THR A 324 -10.51 6.63 -31.04
CA THR A 324 -10.79 7.81 -31.88
C THR A 324 -11.99 8.62 -31.39
N SER A 325 -12.51 8.33 -30.19
CA SER A 325 -13.60 9.10 -29.59
C SER A 325 -13.25 10.59 -29.44
N ALA A 326 -14.21 11.46 -29.76
CA ALA A 326 -14.11 12.89 -29.50
C ALA A 326 -14.20 13.21 -28.00
N ASP A 327 -14.84 12.34 -27.22
CA ASP A 327 -14.88 12.45 -25.76
C ASP A 327 -13.56 11.92 -25.17
N PHE A 328 -12.80 12.80 -24.51
CA PHE A 328 -11.51 12.45 -23.92
C PHE A 328 -11.64 11.44 -22.78
N GLY A 329 -12.74 11.46 -22.01
CA GLY A 329 -13.00 10.49 -20.94
C GLY A 329 -13.15 9.08 -21.49
N VAL A 330 -13.91 8.93 -22.58
CA VAL A 330 -14.07 7.65 -23.29
C VAL A 330 -12.73 7.18 -23.87
N LYS A 331 -11.99 8.08 -24.55
CA LYS A 331 -10.66 7.77 -25.11
C LYS A 331 -9.69 7.31 -24.02
N SER A 332 -9.63 8.04 -22.90
CA SER A 332 -8.74 7.73 -21.78
C SER A 332 -9.08 6.37 -21.15
N ALA A 333 -10.37 6.11 -20.92
CA ALA A 333 -10.82 4.82 -20.42
C ALA A 333 -10.45 3.69 -21.40
N ALA A 334 -10.60 3.90 -22.70
CA ALA A 334 -10.26 2.91 -23.73
C ALA A 334 -8.76 2.61 -23.77
N VAL A 335 -7.89 3.63 -23.73
CA VAL A 335 -6.43 3.46 -23.67
C VAL A 335 -6.03 2.63 -22.45
N GLU A 336 -6.52 3.01 -21.26
CA GLU A 336 -6.20 2.32 -20.02
C GLU A 336 -6.70 0.87 -20.03
N THR A 337 -7.94 0.64 -20.43
CA THR A 337 -8.53 -0.71 -20.47
C THR A 337 -7.85 -1.60 -21.50
N LEU A 338 -7.47 -1.08 -22.68
CA LEU A 338 -6.71 -1.86 -23.67
C LEU A 338 -5.33 -2.28 -23.17
N VAL A 339 -4.67 -1.47 -22.35
CA VAL A 339 -3.41 -1.88 -21.71
C VAL A 339 -3.65 -2.97 -20.66
N LYS A 340 -4.72 -2.85 -19.89
CA LYS A 340 -5.12 -3.87 -18.90
C LYS A 340 -5.56 -5.19 -19.53
N THR A 341 -6.14 -5.16 -20.74
CA THR A 341 -6.41 -6.42 -21.46
C THR A 341 -5.11 -7.13 -21.81
N GLY A 342 -4.02 -6.40 -22.10
CA GLY A 342 -2.73 -6.97 -22.51
C GLY A 342 -2.80 -7.72 -23.85
N ASP A 343 -3.84 -7.51 -24.65
CA ASP A 343 -3.97 -8.13 -25.97
C ASP A 343 -3.04 -7.43 -26.97
N ILE A 344 -2.14 -8.20 -27.59
CA ILE A 344 -1.16 -7.68 -28.55
C ILE A 344 -1.79 -6.95 -29.74
N LYS A 345 -3.06 -7.22 -30.07
CA LYS A 345 -3.80 -6.51 -31.12
C LYS A 345 -4.00 -5.03 -30.80
N ALA A 346 -3.88 -4.62 -29.53
CA ALA A 346 -3.97 -3.23 -29.11
C ALA A 346 -2.67 -2.44 -29.37
N ILE A 347 -1.53 -3.11 -29.58
CA ILE A 347 -0.21 -2.43 -29.69
C ILE A 347 -0.18 -1.45 -30.86
N GLU A 348 -0.52 -1.88 -32.08
CA GLU A 348 -0.50 -1.00 -33.25
C GLU A 348 -1.50 0.16 -33.12
N PRO A 349 -2.79 -0.05 -32.77
CA PRO A 349 -3.74 1.05 -32.58
C PRO A 349 -3.35 2.05 -31.49
N LEU A 350 -2.80 1.58 -30.36
CA LEU A 350 -2.31 2.48 -29.31
C LEU A 350 -1.09 3.26 -29.79
N THR A 351 -0.14 2.61 -30.47
CA THR A 351 1.04 3.28 -31.02
C THR A 351 0.66 4.34 -32.05
N ALA A 352 -0.40 4.11 -32.84
CA ALA A 352 -0.93 5.08 -33.79
C ALA A 352 -1.33 6.42 -33.16
N LEU A 353 -1.74 6.43 -31.89
CA LEU A 353 -2.10 7.66 -31.18
C LEU A 353 -0.90 8.59 -30.90
N LEU A 354 0.34 8.11 -31.03
CA LEU A 354 1.53 8.97 -31.00
C LEU A 354 1.58 9.92 -32.20
N ALA A 355 0.83 9.64 -33.27
CA ALA A 355 0.68 10.55 -34.42
C ALA A 355 -0.37 11.66 -34.18
N SER A 356 -0.97 11.76 -32.99
CA SER A 356 -1.98 12.77 -32.69
C SER A 356 -1.39 14.17 -32.54
N ASP A 357 -2.11 15.18 -33.05
CA ASP A 357 -1.80 16.60 -32.81
C ASP A 357 -2.18 17.05 -31.38
N ASP A 358 -2.95 16.25 -30.65
CA ASP A 358 -3.28 16.54 -29.25
C ASP A 358 -2.19 15.99 -28.31
N ASN A 359 -1.43 16.90 -27.72
CA ASN A 359 -0.36 16.57 -26.77
C ASN A 359 -0.88 15.77 -25.54
N GLN A 360 -2.12 16.00 -25.10
CA GLN A 360 -2.68 15.22 -23.99
C GLN A 360 -2.86 13.75 -24.38
N THR A 361 -3.36 13.48 -25.59
CA THR A 361 -3.45 12.12 -26.16
C THR A 361 -2.07 11.45 -26.26
N VAL A 362 -1.05 12.16 -26.76
CA VAL A 362 0.33 11.63 -26.87
C VAL A 362 0.91 11.27 -25.50
N LEU A 363 0.80 12.16 -24.52
CA LEU A 363 1.31 11.92 -23.16
C LEU A 363 0.59 10.75 -22.47
N LEU A 364 -0.74 10.68 -22.64
CA LEU A 364 -1.56 9.60 -22.13
C LEU A 364 -1.11 8.25 -22.69
N VAL A 365 -1.03 8.12 -24.01
CA VAL A 365 -0.71 6.83 -24.63
C VAL A 365 0.74 6.40 -24.39
N ARG A 366 1.69 7.35 -24.38
CA ARG A 366 3.10 7.06 -24.04
C ARG A 366 3.20 6.46 -22.64
N LYS A 367 2.55 7.05 -21.63
CA LYS A 367 2.54 6.55 -20.25
C LYS A 367 2.09 5.08 -20.20
N TYR A 368 1.02 4.74 -20.91
CA TYR A 368 0.46 3.40 -20.89
C TYR A 368 1.27 2.39 -21.73
N LEU A 369 1.78 2.80 -22.90
CA LEU A 369 2.66 1.99 -23.74
C LEU A 369 3.98 1.62 -23.03
N ALA A 370 4.54 2.52 -22.22
CA ALA A 370 5.74 2.24 -21.43
C ALA A 370 5.55 1.01 -20.51
N SER A 371 4.34 0.85 -19.95
CA SER A 371 3.97 -0.26 -19.08
C SER A 371 3.36 -1.48 -19.79
N PHE A 372 3.15 -1.41 -21.10
CA PHE A 372 2.49 -2.49 -21.85
C PHE A 372 3.44 -3.68 -22.05
N ASN A 373 2.92 -4.89 -21.80
CA ASN A 373 3.63 -6.13 -22.04
C ASN A 373 3.50 -6.53 -23.52
N GLY A 374 4.54 -6.30 -24.31
CA GLY A 374 4.56 -6.66 -25.73
C GLY A 374 5.68 -5.97 -26.50
N ASP A 375 5.77 -6.24 -27.80
CA ASP A 375 6.75 -5.60 -28.68
C ASP A 375 6.28 -4.23 -29.15
N ILE A 376 6.40 -3.25 -28.25
CA ILE A 376 6.10 -1.85 -28.53
C ILE A 376 7.14 -1.23 -29.46
N CYS A 377 8.40 -1.66 -29.34
CA CYS A 377 9.51 -1.07 -30.07
C CYS A 377 9.37 -1.26 -31.59
N THR A 378 8.93 -2.43 -32.05
CA THR A 378 8.68 -2.68 -33.47
C THR A 378 7.55 -1.81 -34.01
N ALA A 379 6.45 -1.67 -33.26
CA ALA A 379 5.35 -0.80 -33.66
C ALA A 379 5.76 0.68 -33.72
N VAL A 380 6.47 1.16 -32.68
CA VAL A 380 7.00 2.52 -32.64
C VAL A 380 7.93 2.76 -33.82
N ALA A 381 8.86 1.83 -34.10
CA ALA A 381 9.81 1.96 -35.21
C ALA A 381 9.12 2.03 -36.57
N LYS A 382 8.12 1.16 -36.82
CA LYS A 382 7.33 1.13 -38.06
C LYS A 382 6.58 2.45 -38.31
N MET A 383 6.06 3.07 -37.25
CA MET A 383 5.20 4.27 -37.34
C MET A 383 5.97 5.58 -37.13
N PHE A 384 7.22 5.51 -36.66
CA PHE A 384 8.04 6.67 -36.31
C PHE A 384 8.07 7.78 -37.38
N PRO A 385 8.19 7.46 -38.70
CA PRO A 385 8.25 8.49 -39.74
C PRO A 385 7.00 9.38 -39.83
N SER A 386 5.84 8.91 -39.37
CA SER A 386 4.59 9.66 -39.44
C SER A 386 4.29 10.49 -38.20
N PHE A 387 5.13 10.43 -37.16
CA PHE A 387 4.88 11.15 -35.92
C PHE A 387 5.22 12.65 -36.04
N PRO A 388 4.41 13.55 -35.48
CA PRO A 388 4.80 14.94 -35.26
C PRO A 388 5.88 15.02 -34.17
N ASP A 389 6.46 16.20 -33.93
CA ASP A 389 7.57 16.36 -32.99
C ASP A 389 7.27 15.82 -31.58
N THR A 390 6.07 16.08 -31.05
CA THR A 390 5.59 15.53 -29.77
C THR A 390 5.55 14.00 -29.78
N GLY A 391 5.07 13.41 -30.87
CA GLY A 391 5.04 11.97 -31.08
C GLY A 391 6.43 11.36 -31.23
N LYS A 392 7.35 12.04 -31.94
CA LYS A 392 8.75 11.61 -32.08
C LYS A 392 9.46 11.61 -30.73
N ILE A 393 9.29 12.66 -29.93
CA ILE A 393 9.84 12.72 -28.56
C ILE A 393 9.34 11.54 -27.73
N ALA A 394 8.03 11.29 -27.73
CA ALA A 394 7.43 10.17 -27.01
C ALA A 394 7.90 8.81 -27.53
N GLY A 395 8.04 8.64 -28.85
CA GLY A 395 8.57 7.43 -29.48
C GLY A 395 10.02 7.17 -29.09
N LEU A 396 10.88 8.19 -29.13
CA LEU A 396 12.29 8.09 -28.71
C LEU A 396 12.38 7.70 -27.23
N GLN A 397 11.57 8.32 -26.35
CA GLN A 397 11.50 7.94 -24.94
C GLN A 397 11.11 6.47 -24.77
N LEU A 398 10.10 5.99 -25.50
CA LEU A 398 9.69 4.58 -25.45
C LEU A 398 10.81 3.63 -25.91
N LEU A 399 11.55 3.99 -26.97
CA LEU A 399 12.70 3.20 -27.42
C LEU A 399 13.82 3.15 -26.37
N GLY A 400 14.10 4.28 -25.70
CA GLY A 400 15.09 4.38 -24.63
C GLY A 400 14.69 3.62 -23.37
N GLU A 401 13.50 3.88 -22.82
CA GLU A 401 12.96 3.21 -21.63
C GLU A 401 12.94 1.68 -21.79
N ARG A 402 12.73 1.19 -23.01
CA ARG A 402 12.70 -0.24 -23.36
C ARG A 402 14.03 -0.78 -23.89
N LYS A 403 15.11 0.02 -23.84
CA LYS A 403 16.47 -0.34 -24.26
C LYS A 403 16.57 -0.96 -25.66
N SER A 404 15.88 -0.35 -26.63
CA SER A 404 15.72 -0.92 -27.97
C SER A 404 16.97 -0.75 -28.85
N VAL A 405 18.00 -1.58 -28.60
CA VAL A 405 19.27 -1.55 -29.35
C VAL A 405 19.13 -1.84 -30.85
N THR A 406 18.05 -2.53 -31.25
CA THR A 406 17.74 -2.80 -32.66
C THR A 406 17.29 -1.55 -33.42
N ASN A 407 16.80 -0.53 -32.72
CA ASN A 407 16.26 0.70 -33.30
C ASN A 407 17.21 1.90 -33.17
N LEU A 408 18.50 1.68 -32.92
CA LEU A 408 19.52 2.73 -32.83
C LEU A 408 19.51 3.67 -34.06
N ASN A 409 19.32 3.13 -35.27
CA ASN A 409 19.33 3.94 -36.50
C ASN A 409 18.25 5.03 -36.49
N ILE A 410 17.06 4.76 -35.93
CA ILE A 410 16.00 5.77 -35.80
C ILE A 410 16.48 6.91 -34.90
N VAL A 411 17.14 6.60 -33.79
CA VAL A 411 17.68 7.61 -32.86
C VAL A 411 18.80 8.40 -33.54
N LEU A 412 19.72 7.73 -34.25
CA LEU A 412 20.81 8.37 -34.99
C LEU A 412 20.33 9.26 -36.14
N GLU A 413 19.19 8.97 -36.78
CA GLU A 413 18.61 9.89 -37.76
C GLU A 413 18.10 11.17 -37.07
N GLN A 414 17.50 11.05 -35.89
CA GLN A 414 16.87 12.18 -35.19
C GLN A 414 17.86 13.16 -34.54
N ILE A 415 19.13 12.80 -34.34
CA ILE A 415 20.16 13.77 -33.92
C ILE A 415 20.37 14.87 -34.99
N ASN A 416 19.98 14.60 -36.24
CA ASN A 416 20.03 15.56 -37.35
C ASN A 416 18.68 16.27 -37.58
N SER A 417 17.70 16.10 -36.68
CA SER A 417 16.39 16.74 -36.79
C SER A 417 16.50 18.26 -36.81
N ASN A 418 15.63 18.91 -37.59
CA ASN A 418 15.47 20.36 -37.60
C ASN A 418 14.74 20.87 -36.35
N SER A 419 14.06 19.98 -35.60
CA SER A 419 13.40 20.30 -34.34
C SER A 419 14.40 20.19 -33.17
N PRO A 420 14.73 21.30 -32.47
CA PRO A 420 15.71 21.29 -31.39
C PRO A 420 15.35 20.30 -30.26
N SER A 421 14.07 20.22 -29.90
CA SER A 421 13.59 19.33 -28.83
C SER A 421 13.65 17.85 -29.23
N VAL A 422 13.38 17.51 -30.50
CA VAL A 422 13.54 16.14 -31.00
C VAL A 422 15.03 15.75 -31.03
N LYS A 423 15.90 16.68 -31.47
CA LYS A 423 17.36 16.49 -31.48
C LYS A 423 17.91 16.25 -30.08
N GLU A 424 17.53 17.09 -29.12
CA GLU A 424 17.92 16.95 -27.71
C GLU A 424 17.48 15.60 -27.14
N MET A 425 16.22 15.20 -27.40
CA MET A 425 15.71 13.90 -26.97
C MET A 425 16.50 12.73 -27.59
N ALA A 426 16.84 12.83 -28.88
CA ALA A 426 17.64 11.81 -29.55
C ALA A 426 19.00 11.63 -28.88
N TYR A 427 19.72 12.72 -28.60
CA TYR A 427 20.99 12.66 -27.87
C TYR A 427 20.85 12.04 -26.48
N ASN A 428 19.81 12.41 -25.73
CA ASN A 428 19.58 11.90 -24.38
C ASN A 428 19.28 10.39 -24.35
N VAL A 429 18.57 9.89 -25.36
CA VAL A 429 18.19 8.48 -25.48
C VAL A 429 19.32 7.58 -25.98
N LEU A 430 20.33 8.13 -26.68
CA LEU A 430 21.43 7.32 -27.24
C LEU A 430 22.03 6.35 -26.23
N LYS A 431 22.26 6.79 -24.99
CA LYS A 431 22.85 5.95 -23.94
C LYS A 431 22.03 4.70 -23.59
N ASP A 432 20.74 4.70 -23.90
CA ASP A 432 19.83 3.61 -23.57
C ASP A 432 19.62 2.65 -24.75
N VAL A 433 20.01 3.05 -25.97
CA VAL A 433 19.81 2.28 -27.21
C VAL A 433 21.10 1.85 -27.90
N VAL A 434 22.27 2.16 -27.33
CA VAL A 434 23.58 1.72 -27.83
C VAL A 434 24.00 0.39 -27.23
N SER A 435 24.84 -0.33 -27.95
CA SER A 435 25.51 -1.55 -27.52
C SER A 435 27.00 -1.50 -27.85
N ALA A 436 27.78 -2.49 -27.42
CA ALA A 436 29.23 -2.48 -27.61
C ALA A 436 29.69 -2.37 -29.07
N LYS A 437 28.89 -2.86 -30.03
CA LYS A 437 29.16 -2.73 -31.47
C LYS A 437 29.13 -1.27 -31.95
N ASP A 438 28.44 -0.40 -31.21
CA ASP A 438 28.17 0.99 -31.58
C ASP A 438 29.21 1.96 -30.97
N PHE A 439 30.09 1.48 -30.08
CA PHE A 439 31.09 2.29 -29.37
C PHE A 439 31.92 3.14 -30.34
N ALA A 440 32.46 2.53 -31.41
CA ALA A 440 33.27 3.24 -32.39
C ALA A 440 32.50 4.36 -33.11
N THR A 441 31.22 4.14 -33.42
CA THR A 441 30.34 5.15 -34.04
C THR A 441 30.10 6.31 -33.10
N VAL A 442 29.76 6.04 -31.83
CA VAL A 442 29.54 7.08 -30.82
C VAL A 442 30.82 7.88 -30.56
N CYS A 443 31.98 7.22 -30.53
CA CYS A 443 33.29 7.87 -30.39
C CYS A 443 33.60 8.83 -31.55
N ASN A 444 33.34 8.41 -32.79
CA ASN A 444 33.50 9.27 -33.97
C ASN A 444 32.61 10.53 -33.90
N MET A 445 31.43 10.41 -33.30
CA MET A 445 30.52 11.55 -33.08
C MET A 445 31.03 12.45 -31.95
N LEU A 446 31.45 11.85 -30.83
CA LEU A 446 31.99 12.56 -29.67
C LEU A 446 33.20 13.45 -30.04
N GLU A 447 34.09 12.95 -30.89
CA GLU A 447 35.29 13.69 -31.32
C GLU A 447 34.98 14.92 -32.19
N LYS A 448 33.77 14.99 -32.77
CA LYS A 448 33.27 16.10 -33.59
C LYS A 448 32.20 16.93 -32.88
N ALA A 449 31.84 16.55 -31.66
CA ALA A 449 30.71 17.11 -30.94
C ALA A 449 30.92 18.59 -30.59
N THR A 450 29.82 19.34 -30.60
CA THR A 450 29.74 20.64 -29.96
C THR A 450 29.66 20.48 -28.43
N PRO A 451 29.88 21.55 -27.63
CA PRO A 451 29.76 21.47 -26.17
C PRO A 451 28.42 20.94 -25.67
N ALA A 452 27.31 21.24 -26.36
CA ALA A 452 25.97 20.78 -26.00
C ALA A 452 25.76 19.27 -26.22
N GLU A 453 26.52 18.66 -27.13
CA GLU A 453 26.38 17.25 -27.54
C GLU A 453 27.36 16.33 -26.81
N THR A 454 28.41 16.92 -26.22
CA THR A 454 29.54 16.19 -25.63
C THR A 454 29.10 15.27 -24.49
N VAL A 455 28.31 15.79 -23.53
CA VAL A 455 27.91 15.01 -22.34
C VAL A 455 27.00 13.83 -22.70
N PRO A 456 25.93 13.99 -23.51
CA PRO A 456 25.13 12.84 -23.97
C PRO A 456 25.95 11.79 -24.70
N LEU A 457 26.91 12.19 -25.54
CA LEU A 457 27.77 11.25 -26.27
C LEU A 457 28.79 10.54 -25.37
N GLN A 458 29.30 11.19 -24.33
CA GLN A 458 30.12 10.53 -23.30
C GLN A 458 29.31 9.49 -22.54
N GLN A 459 28.07 9.81 -22.16
CA GLN A 459 27.17 8.86 -21.52
C GLN A 459 26.86 7.67 -22.44
N ALA A 460 26.62 7.92 -23.73
CA ALA A 460 26.39 6.84 -24.69
C ALA A 460 27.64 5.97 -24.90
N ALA A 461 28.83 6.57 -25.00
CA ALA A 461 30.07 5.81 -25.10
C ALA A 461 30.29 4.90 -23.88
N ALA A 462 30.08 5.43 -22.67
CA ALA A 462 30.15 4.66 -21.44
C ALA A 462 29.09 3.54 -21.40
N SER A 463 27.82 3.86 -21.67
CA SER A 463 26.73 2.89 -21.66
C SER A 463 26.93 1.75 -22.65
N SER A 464 27.50 2.03 -23.83
CA SER A 464 27.75 1.01 -24.86
C SER A 464 28.69 -0.10 -24.39
N LEU A 465 29.52 0.15 -23.38
CA LEU A 465 30.50 -0.80 -22.86
C LEU A 465 30.05 -1.50 -21.57
N LEU A 466 28.85 -1.22 -21.03
CA LEU A 466 28.40 -1.75 -19.73
C LEU A 466 28.36 -3.28 -19.67
N ASP A 467 28.12 -3.95 -20.79
CA ASP A 467 28.08 -5.41 -20.87
C ASP A 467 29.48 -6.06 -20.89
N TYR A 468 30.55 -5.27 -21.04
CA TYR A 468 31.92 -5.78 -20.99
C TYR A 468 32.44 -5.86 -19.56
N PRO A 469 33.30 -6.84 -19.23
CA PRO A 469 34.10 -6.82 -18.01
C PRO A 469 34.97 -5.56 -17.94
N GLN A 470 35.24 -5.08 -16.73
CA GLN A 470 35.94 -3.81 -16.49
C GLN A 470 37.28 -3.69 -17.25
N ASP A 471 38.11 -4.74 -17.25
CA ASP A 471 39.40 -4.75 -17.97
C ASP A 471 39.23 -4.53 -19.48
N LYS A 472 38.20 -5.15 -20.07
CA LYS A 472 37.90 -5.00 -21.50
C LYS A 472 37.32 -3.61 -21.80
N GLN A 473 36.56 -3.01 -20.88
CA GLN A 473 36.12 -1.62 -21.02
C GLN A 473 37.34 -0.69 -21.10
N LEU A 474 38.29 -0.85 -20.17
CA LEU A 474 39.53 -0.07 -20.14
C LEU A 474 40.35 -0.24 -21.41
N GLU A 475 40.62 -1.49 -21.82
CA GLU A 475 41.36 -1.80 -23.04
C GLU A 475 40.74 -1.10 -24.26
N THR A 476 39.41 -1.18 -24.38
CA THR A 476 38.65 -0.59 -25.50
C THR A 476 38.77 0.94 -25.50
N ILE A 477 38.62 1.58 -24.34
CA ILE A 477 38.69 3.04 -24.22
C ILE A 477 40.12 3.55 -24.46
N TYR A 478 41.13 2.94 -23.84
CA TYR A 478 42.53 3.34 -24.02
C TYR A 478 42.99 3.14 -25.47
N THR A 479 42.58 2.05 -26.11
CA THR A 479 42.88 1.82 -27.53
C THR A 479 42.30 2.94 -28.40
N ARG A 480 41.09 3.41 -28.10
CA ARG A 480 40.47 4.53 -28.83
C ARG A 480 41.17 5.87 -28.55
N MET A 481 41.62 6.10 -27.32
CA MET A 481 42.33 7.32 -26.93
C MET A 481 43.75 7.42 -27.51
N ASN A 482 44.37 6.30 -27.87
CA ASN A 482 45.67 6.28 -28.51
C ASN A 482 45.59 6.91 -29.91
N GLY A 483 46.25 8.05 -30.10
CA GLY A 483 46.36 8.72 -31.40
C GLY A 483 45.36 9.85 -31.66
N ILE A 484 44.51 10.22 -30.69
CA ILE A 484 43.65 11.41 -30.79
C ILE A 484 44.20 12.57 -29.94
N ASN A 485 44.05 13.80 -30.44
CA ASN A 485 44.56 15.01 -29.74
C ASN A 485 43.71 15.35 -28.50
N LYS A 486 42.38 15.21 -28.58
CA LYS A 486 41.45 15.55 -27.49
C LYS A 486 41.14 14.36 -26.59
N GLN A 487 42.17 13.77 -25.96
CA GLN A 487 42.00 12.63 -25.06
C GLN A 487 41.04 12.92 -23.90
N TYR A 488 40.97 14.17 -23.46
CA TYR A 488 40.08 14.61 -22.38
C TYR A 488 38.59 14.34 -22.62
N LEU A 489 38.15 14.13 -23.86
CA LEU A 489 36.77 13.73 -24.16
C LEU A 489 36.41 12.38 -23.54
N TYR A 490 37.39 11.54 -23.24
CA TYR A 490 37.19 10.19 -22.72
C TYR A 490 37.37 10.07 -21.21
N TYR A 491 37.80 11.11 -20.49
CA TYR A 491 37.96 11.03 -19.03
C TYR A 491 36.65 10.72 -18.30
N PRO A 492 35.49 11.30 -18.68
CA PRO A 492 34.21 10.88 -18.11
C PRO A 492 33.80 9.46 -18.48
N VAL A 493 34.21 8.96 -19.66
CA VAL A 493 33.93 7.59 -20.12
C VAL A 493 34.76 6.59 -19.30
N LEU A 494 36.05 6.87 -19.10
CA LEU A 494 36.93 6.13 -18.19
C LEU A 494 36.39 6.16 -16.76
N SER A 495 35.90 7.31 -16.29
CA SER A 495 35.33 7.45 -14.95
C SER A 495 34.13 6.53 -14.72
N ALA A 496 33.30 6.33 -15.73
CA ALA A 496 32.14 5.46 -15.64
C ALA A 496 32.50 3.97 -15.45
N THR A 497 33.73 3.55 -15.79
CA THR A 497 34.18 2.16 -15.60
C THR A 497 34.34 1.79 -14.12
N GLY A 498 34.60 2.79 -13.25
CA GLY A 498 34.89 2.57 -11.84
C GLY A 498 36.22 1.85 -11.57
N ALA A 499 37.12 1.74 -12.56
CA ALA A 499 38.37 1.01 -12.40
C ALA A 499 39.47 1.87 -11.76
N GLN A 500 40.22 1.30 -10.81
CA GLN A 500 41.32 1.99 -10.15
C GLN A 500 42.35 2.57 -11.14
N GLN A 501 42.69 1.81 -12.19
CA GLN A 501 43.60 2.25 -13.24
C GLN A 501 43.08 3.49 -14.00
N ALA A 502 41.77 3.58 -14.25
CA ALA A 502 41.17 4.77 -14.86
C ALA A 502 41.24 5.97 -13.93
N LEU A 503 41.00 5.78 -12.63
CA LEU A 503 41.10 6.84 -11.64
C LEU A 503 42.52 7.41 -11.56
N GLU A 504 43.53 6.54 -11.48
CA GLU A 504 44.95 6.89 -11.47
C GLU A 504 45.33 7.70 -12.72
N PHE A 505 44.92 7.22 -13.89
CA PHE A 505 45.17 7.91 -15.15
C PHE A 505 44.51 9.30 -15.17
N ILE A 506 43.25 9.43 -14.74
CA ILE A 506 42.55 10.73 -14.71
C ILE A 506 43.24 11.69 -13.73
N ALA A 507 43.71 11.20 -12.58
CA ALA A 507 44.44 12.01 -11.61
C ALA A 507 45.78 12.50 -12.16
N GLU A 508 46.52 11.64 -12.88
CA GLU A 508 47.74 12.02 -13.59
C GLU A 508 47.47 13.12 -14.63
N ARG A 509 46.38 13.01 -15.39
CA ARG A 509 45.98 14.04 -16.38
C ARG A 509 45.60 15.35 -15.72
N PHE A 510 44.90 15.33 -14.59
CA PHE A 510 44.65 16.56 -13.82
C PHE A 510 45.95 17.25 -13.35
N ALA A 511 46.94 16.46 -12.93
CA ALA A 511 48.23 16.98 -12.46
C ALA A 511 49.08 17.55 -13.62
N SER A 512 49.07 16.89 -14.78
CA SER A 512 49.98 17.19 -15.90
C SER A 512 49.41 18.12 -16.97
N GLU A 513 48.09 18.14 -17.18
CA GLU A 513 47.46 18.96 -18.23
C GLU A 513 47.18 20.39 -17.80
N THR A 514 46.80 21.23 -18.77
CA THR A 514 46.36 22.61 -18.57
C THR A 514 45.08 22.88 -19.37
N GLY A 515 44.39 23.98 -19.03
CA GLY A 515 43.17 24.41 -19.74
C GLY A 515 42.03 23.38 -19.66
N GLN A 516 41.31 23.20 -20.77
CA GLN A 516 40.10 22.37 -20.84
C GLN A 516 40.33 20.92 -20.40
N GLY A 517 41.48 20.33 -20.74
CA GLY A 517 41.79 18.94 -20.38
C GLY A 517 41.88 18.75 -18.87
N LYS A 518 42.57 19.68 -18.19
CA LYS A 518 42.66 19.74 -16.73
C LYS A 518 41.29 19.86 -16.08
N ASP A 519 40.43 20.75 -16.58
CA ASP A 519 39.09 20.98 -16.03
C ASP A 519 38.20 19.73 -16.16
N ILE A 520 38.28 19.02 -17.28
CA ILE A 520 37.49 17.81 -17.51
C ILE A 520 38.04 16.64 -16.69
N ALA A 521 39.37 16.51 -16.54
CA ALA A 521 39.97 15.52 -15.66
C ALA A 521 39.51 15.73 -14.21
N PHE A 522 39.54 16.98 -13.74
CA PHE A 522 39.00 17.32 -12.43
C PHE A 522 37.51 17.00 -12.30
N GLN A 523 36.71 17.35 -13.29
CA GLN A 523 35.28 17.05 -13.26
C GLN A 523 35.00 15.54 -13.22
N ALA A 524 35.83 14.73 -13.89
CA ALA A 524 35.76 13.27 -13.83
C ALA A 524 36.12 12.75 -12.42
N LEU A 525 37.13 13.32 -11.74
CA LEU A 525 37.42 13.02 -10.33
C LEU A 525 36.26 13.39 -9.41
N VAL A 526 35.65 14.54 -9.62
CA VAL A 526 34.50 15.01 -8.83
C VAL A 526 33.26 14.14 -9.05
N ASN A 527 33.05 13.62 -10.26
CA ASN A 527 31.92 12.75 -10.57
C ASN A 527 32.14 11.28 -10.19
N TRP A 528 33.35 10.93 -9.75
CA TRP A 528 33.68 9.57 -9.33
C TRP A 528 32.83 9.15 -8.12
N LYS A 529 32.31 7.92 -8.15
CA LYS A 529 31.34 7.42 -7.16
C LYS A 529 31.99 6.79 -5.93
N GLY A 530 33.11 6.10 -6.12
CA GLY A 530 33.77 5.33 -5.05
C GLY A 530 34.69 6.18 -4.15
N ILE A 531 34.97 5.65 -2.96
CA ILE A 531 35.77 6.31 -1.91
C ILE A 531 37.25 6.45 -2.29
N GLU A 532 37.74 5.62 -3.19
CA GLU A 532 39.10 5.64 -3.74
C GLU A 532 39.47 7.02 -4.34
N ALA A 533 38.50 7.77 -4.87
CA ALA A 533 38.73 9.13 -5.36
C ALA A 533 39.08 10.14 -4.25
N ALA A 534 38.78 9.83 -2.98
CA ALA A 534 39.03 10.75 -1.87
C ALA A 534 40.52 11.05 -1.68
N GLU A 535 41.42 10.09 -1.93
CA GLU A 535 42.86 10.34 -1.81
C GLU A 535 43.35 11.38 -2.84
N TYR A 536 42.88 11.25 -4.09
CA TYR A 536 43.21 12.19 -5.15
C TYR A 536 42.59 13.57 -4.90
N LEU A 537 41.33 13.64 -4.47
CA LEU A 537 40.68 14.90 -4.12
C LEU A 537 41.36 15.60 -2.93
N TYR A 538 41.84 14.82 -1.95
CA TYR A 538 42.67 15.32 -0.85
C TYR A 538 43.96 15.97 -1.36
N ALA A 539 44.66 15.31 -2.29
CA ALA A 539 45.84 15.90 -2.92
C ALA A 539 45.52 17.23 -3.62
N VAL A 540 44.34 17.35 -4.27
CA VAL A 540 43.92 18.59 -4.93
C VAL A 540 43.74 19.74 -3.95
N PHE A 541 42.95 19.57 -2.89
CA PHE A 541 42.70 20.70 -1.97
C PHE A 541 43.85 20.97 -0.99
N LYS A 542 44.82 20.05 -0.88
CA LYS A 542 46.09 20.27 -0.19
C LYS A 542 47.08 21.09 -1.02
N ASP A 543 47.00 21.02 -2.34
CA ASP A 543 47.89 21.76 -3.24
C ASP A 543 47.52 23.25 -3.28
N THR A 544 48.40 24.08 -2.73
CA THR A 544 48.23 25.53 -2.67
C THR A 544 48.22 26.20 -4.05
N SER A 545 48.67 25.51 -5.10
CA SER A 545 48.61 26.00 -6.48
C SER A 545 47.27 25.71 -7.18
N ALA A 546 46.45 24.80 -6.63
CA ALA A 546 45.19 24.35 -7.23
C ALA A 546 43.95 25.10 -6.70
N THR A 547 44.09 26.38 -6.38
CA THR A 547 43.04 27.19 -5.70
C THR A 547 41.69 27.20 -6.43
N ALA A 548 41.68 27.20 -7.76
CA ALA A 548 40.46 27.16 -8.58
C ALA A 548 39.63 25.87 -8.44
N TYR A 549 40.22 24.82 -7.89
CA TYR A 549 39.59 23.50 -7.72
C TYR A 549 39.25 23.17 -6.26
N PHE A 550 39.80 23.95 -5.30
CA PHE A 550 39.75 23.70 -3.86
C PHE A 550 38.33 23.40 -3.35
N ASP A 551 37.39 24.34 -3.54
CA ASP A 551 36.05 24.23 -2.94
C ASP A 551 35.28 23.01 -3.45
N ARG A 552 35.36 22.74 -4.76
CA ARG A 552 34.71 21.58 -5.37
C ARG A 552 35.35 20.27 -4.93
N ALA A 553 36.68 20.24 -4.78
CA ALA A 553 37.40 19.04 -4.35
C ALA A 553 37.09 18.71 -2.89
N LEU A 554 37.15 19.72 -2.02
CA LEU A 554 36.82 19.58 -0.60
C LEU A 554 35.34 19.16 -0.42
N ALA A 555 34.42 19.79 -1.15
CA ALA A 555 33.00 19.44 -1.07
C ALA A 555 32.74 17.98 -1.47
N LYS A 556 33.32 17.51 -2.59
CA LYS A 556 33.18 16.11 -3.02
C LYS A 556 33.89 15.14 -2.08
N TYR A 557 35.07 15.48 -1.57
CA TYR A 557 35.75 14.67 -0.57
C TYR A 557 34.89 14.47 0.68
N ILE A 558 34.31 15.54 1.20
CA ILE A 558 33.40 15.48 2.37
C ILE A 558 32.19 14.60 2.07
N GLU A 559 31.60 14.71 0.87
CA GLU A 559 30.50 13.85 0.42
C GLU A 559 30.90 12.36 0.45
N LEU A 560 32.04 12.00 -0.15
CA LEU A 560 32.54 10.62 -0.18
C LEU A 560 32.83 10.09 1.22
N VAL A 561 33.46 10.89 2.08
CA VAL A 561 33.80 10.52 3.47
C VAL A 561 32.56 10.36 4.36
N SER A 562 31.46 11.03 4.00
CA SER A 562 30.17 10.90 4.70
C SER A 562 29.46 9.57 4.39
N ASN A 563 30.00 8.72 3.51
CA ASN A 563 29.43 7.42 3.19
C ASN A 563 29.37 6.49 4.41
N ALA A 564 28.22 5.84 4.62
CA ALA A 564 27.95 4.91 5.72
C ALA A 564 28.89 3.68 5.76
N GLY A 565 29.52 3.32 4.64
CA GLY A 565 30.43 2.17 4.55
C GLY A 565 31.79 2.35 5.25
N LEU A 566 32.15 3.57 5.68
CA LEU A 566 33.37 3.82 6.47
C LEU A 566 33.13 3.63 7.96
N THR A 567 34.08 2.96 8.64
CA THR A 567 34.09 2.89 10.11
C THR A 567 34.22 4.29 10.73
N GLY A 568 33.73 4.46 11.95
CA GLY A 568 33.80 5.72 12.70
C GLY A 568 35.21 6.32 12.73
N GLU A 569 36.22 5.51 13.04
CA GLU A 569 37.63 5.95 13.10
C GLU A 569 38.22 6.33 11.74
N ASN A 570 37.93 5.56 10.68
CA ASN A 570 38.40 5.89 9.33
C ASN A 570 37.74 7.17 8.82
N ARG A 571 36.45 7.38 9.13
CA ARG A 571 35.75 8.62 8.83
C ARG A 571 36.34 9.79 9.62
N ARG A 572 36.62 9.62 10.90
CA ARG A 572 37.26 10.64 11.75
C ARG A 572 38.62 11.08 11.21
N LEU A 573 39.48 10.14 10.80
CA LEU A 573 40.80 10.46 10.23
C LEU A 573 40.67 11.35 8.99
N ARG A 574 39.78 10.98 8.07
CA ARG A 574 39.54 11.72 6.82
C ARG A 574 38.89 13.08 7.05
N LEU A 575 37.93 13.18 7.97
CA LEU A 575 37.36 14.47 8.35
C LEU A 575 38.39 15.37 9.04
N THR A 576 39.35 14.81 9.78
CA THR A 576 40.46 15.58 10.36
C THR A 576 41.34 16.19 9.28
N GLN A 577 41.67 15.40 8.25
CA GLN A 577 42.39 15.89 7.07
C GLN A 577 41.62 17.04 6.38
N ALA A 578 40.32 16.89 6.17
CA ALA A 578 39.51 17.97 5.60
C ALA A 578 39.50 19.23 6.47
N LEU A 579 39.44 19.06 7.80
CA LEU A 579 39.37 20.17 8.76
C LEU A 579 40.66 20.99 8.78
N GLU A 580 41.82 20.33 8.63
CA GLU A 580 43.14 20.96 8.58
C GLU A 580 43.24 21.98 7.43
N PHE A 581 42.68 21.66 6.26
CA PHE A 581 42.76 22.49 5.06
C PHE A 581 41.53 23.40 4.86
N ALA A 582 40.46 23.24 5.62
CA ALA A 582 39.25 24.04 5.50
C ALA A 582 39.54 25.54 5.68
N GLN A 583 39.14 26.36 4.70
CA GLN A 583 39.46 27.79 4.64
C GLN A 583 38.37 28.65 5.29
N THR A 584 37.10 28.29 5.09
CA THR A 584 35.96 29.08 5.55
C THR A 584 35.31 28.51 6.82
N THR A 585 34.68 29.38 7.60
CA THR A 585 33.88 29.01 8.76
C THR A 585 32.76 28.02 8.40
N ALA A 586 32.13 28.19 7.23
CA ALA A 586 31.10 27.27 6.74
C ALA A 586 31.65 25.84 6.50
N GLN A 587 32.83 25.72 5.89
CA GLN A 587 33.50 24.43 5.68
C GLN A 587 33.83 23.76 7.01
N LYS A 588 34.44 24.51 7.94
CA LYS A 588 34.81 24.01 9.28
C LYS A 588 33.58 23.53 10.06
N ASN A 589 32.51 24.31 10.07
CA ASN A 589 31.24 23.93 10.72
C ASN A 589 30.64 22.66 10.10
N ARG A 590 30.62 22.53 8.77
CA ARG A 590 30.13 21.31 8.11
C ARG A 590 30.94 20.07 8.51
N ILE A 591 32.26 20.18 8.55
CA ILE A 591 33.15 19.07 8.91
C ILE A 591 33.00 18.71 10.39
N LEU A 592 32.92 19.70 11.29
CA LEU A 592 32.66 19.51 12.72
C LEU A 592 31.35 18.77 12.95
N THR A 593 30.26 19.18 12.29
CA THR A 593 28.97 18.47 12.39
C THR A 593 29.08 17.01 11.96
N LEU A 594 29.80 16.72 10.86
CA LEU A 594 30.00 15.35 10.38
C LEU A 594 30.88 14.52 11.31
N LEU A 595 31.83 15.13 12.02
CA LEU A 595 32.62 14.46 13.06
C LEU A 595 31.73 13.92 14.18
N GLY A 596 30.60 14.57 14.49
CA GLY A 596 29.62 14.10 15.48
C GLY A 596 29.03 12.72 15.15
N ASN A 597 29.02 12.35 13.87
CA ASN A 597 28.49 11.07 13.37
C ASN A 597 29.58 10.00 13.22
N THR A 598 30.75 10.21 13.83
CA THR A 598 31.85 9.21 13.82
C THR A 598 31.84 8.31 15.05
N GLU A 599 31.13 8.71 16.11
CA GLU A 599 31.16 8.04 17.43
C GLU A 599 32.58 7.88 18.00
N SER A 600 33.57 8.63 17.50
CA SER A 600 34.97 8.47 17.86
C SER A 600 35.35 9.32 19.09
N TYR A 601 35.94 8.70 20.11
CA TYR A 601 36.51 9.41 21.26
C TYR A 601 37.53 10.48 20.83
N LEU A 602 38.42 10.15 19.88
CA LEU A 602 39.39 11.11 19.34
C LEU A 602 38.70 12.21 18.52
N GLY A 603 37.57 11.90 17.87
CA GLY A 603 36.72 12.90 17.21
C GLY A 603 36.13 13.91 18.18
N MET A 604 35.70 13.45 19.36
CA MET A 604 35.21 14.31 20.44
C MET A 604 36.32 15.23 20.98
N LEU A 605 37.52 14.68 21.25
CA LEU A 605 38.65 15.50 21.68
C LEU A 605 39.04 16.56 20.64
N LEU A 606 39.04 16.19 19.36
CA LEU A 606 39.32 17.11 18.26
C LEU A 606 38.29 18.24 18.20
N ALA A 607 36.99 17.92 18.28
CA ALA A 607 35.94 18.94 18.32
C ALA A 607 36.08 19.86 19.54
N GLY A 608 36.51 19.31 20.68
CA GLY A 608 36.80 20.05 21.90
C GLY A 608 37.76 21.23 21.73
N GLN A 609 38.72 21.13 20.80
CA GLN A 609 39.70 22.20 20.51
C GLN A 609 39.06 23.46 19.91
N TYR A 610 37.83 23.36 19.40
CA TYR A 610 37.11 24.45 18.74
C TYR A 610 36.02 25.09 19.63
N LEU A 611 35.87 24.63 20.88
CA LEU A 611 34.84 25.16 21.80
C LEU A 611 35.05 26.63 22.19
N ASP A 612 36.28 27.15 22.13
CA ASP A 612 36.59 28.57 22.40
C ASP A 612 36.52 29.46 21.15
N LYS A 613 36.21 28.90 19.98
CA LYS A 613 36.14 29.64 18.72
C LYS A 613 34.70 30.04 18.48
N ILE A 614 34.32 31.29 18.78
CA ILE A 614 32.93 31.81 18.71
C ILE A 614 32.19 31.37 17.44
N GLU A 615 32.83 31.44 16.27
CA GLU A 615 32.21 31.10 14.98
C GLU A 615 32.00 29.59 14.75
N LEU A 616 32.65 28.73 15.54
CA LEU A 616 32.65 27.27 15.42
C LEU A 616 32.08 26.56 16.66
N GLN A 617 31.93 27.30 17.77
CA GLN A 617 31.65 26.75 19.10
C GLN A 617 30.34 25.95 19.16
N GLN A 618 29.32 26.34 18.39
CA GLN A 618 28.04 25.60 18.36
C GLN A 618 28.18 24.24 17.67
N ALA A 619 28.81 24.19 16.49
CA ALA A 619 29.03 22.94 15.78
C ALA A 619 29.96 22.00 16.57
N ALA A 620 31.03 22.56 17.14
CA ALA A 620 31.93 21.84 18.03
C ALA A 620 31.21 21.28 19.28
N GLY A 621 30.37 22.10 19.91
CA GLY A 621 29.65 21.71 21.12
C GLY A 621 28.61 20.62 20.89
N LEU A 622 27.84 20.72 19.80
CA LEU A 622 26.90 19.68 19.40
C LEU A 622 27.63 18.36 19.06
N THR A 623 28.80 18.44 18.42
CA THR A 623 29.62 17.25 18.11
C THR A 623 30.16 16.57 19.36
N VAL A 624 30.70 17.34 20.31
CA VAL A 624 31.16 16.81 21.61
C VAL A 624 29.99 16.14 22.36
N MET A 625 28.85 16.82 22.42
CA MET A 625 27.64 16.30 23.05
C MET A 625 27.19 14.98 22.40
N ASN A 626 27.01 14.96 21.07
CA ASN A 626 26.49 13.79 20.37
C ASN A 626 27.38 12.56 20.55
N ILE A 627 28.70 12.71 20.46
CA ILE A 627 29.63 11.58 20.61
C ILE A 627 29.59 11.04 22.04
N ALA A 628 29.66 11.92 23.06
CA ALA A 628 29.68 11.52 24.46
C ALA A 628 28.36 10.86 24.90
N LEU A 629 27.22 11.50 24.58
CA LEU A 629 25.90 11.03 25.03
C LEU A 629 25.51 9.70 24.37
N ASN A 630 25.96 9.44 23.14
CA ASN A 630 25.71 8.19 22.44
C ASN A 630 26.63 7.04 22.90
N ASN A 631 27.72 7.33 23.61
CA ASN A 631 28.73 6.34 24.01
C ASN A 631 28.98 6.36 25.52
N LYS A 632 28.19 5.60 26.29
CA LYS A 632 28.31 5.51 27.76
C LYS A 632 29.66 5.00 28.27
N ALA A 633 30.46 4.36 27.41
CA ALA A 633 31.81 3.92 27.74
C ALA A 633 32.83 5.07 27.76
N TYR A 634 32.50 6.23 27.19
CA TYR A 634 33.37 7.40 27.18
C TYR A 634 33.22 8.15 28.49
N THR A 635 34.19 7.95 29.37
CA THR A 635 34.20 8.48 30.75
C THR A 635 35.53 9.16 31.05
N GLY A 636 35.61 9.81 32.21
CA GLY A 636 36.83 10.43 32.72
C GLY A 636 36.88 11.95 32.65
N LYS A 637 37.97 12.52 33.19
CA LYS A 637 38.14 13.98 33.37
C LYS A 637 37.99 14.76 32.06
N ASN A 638 38.56 14.25 30.97
CA ASN A 638 38.47 14.92 29.66
C ASN A 638 37.02 15.02 29.16
N VAL A 639 36.20 13.98 29.37
CA VAL A 639 34.77 13.99 28.98
C VAL A 639 34.01 14.98 29.85
N GLU A 640 34.26 14.95 31.16
CA GLU A 640 33.65 15.86 32.14
C GLU A 640 33.92 17.33 31.81
N GLU A 641 35.18 17.68 31.57
CA GLU A 641 35.60 19.04 31.24
C GLU A 641 34.97 19.54 29.94
N LEU A 642 34.99 18.71 28.89
CA LEU A 642 34.41 19.06 27.59
C LEU A 642 32.89 19.26 27.70
N LEU A 643 32.17 18.35 28.34
CA LEU A 643 30.71 18.46 28.50
C LEU A 643 30.29 19.65 29.37
N ASN A 644 31.02 19.95 30.44
CA ASN A 644 30.78 21.14 31.26
C ASN A 644 30.98 22.44 30.45
N LYS A 645 32.00 22.46 29.59
CA LYS A 645 32.24 23.58 28.67
C LYS A 645 31.11 23.71 27.65
N VAL A 646 30.63 22.61 27.09
CA VAL A 646 29.48 22.58 26.17
C VAL A 646 28.23 23.19 26.82
N ILE A 647 27.92 22.84 28.08
CA ILE A 647 26.77 23.42 28.82
C ILE A 647 26.81 24.95 28.79
N GLY A 648 28.00 25.54 28.97
CA GLY A 648 28.21 26.99 29.05
C GLY A 648 28.09 27.72 27.72
N ILE A 649 28.27 27.04 26.58
CA ILE A 649 28.32 27.68 25.26
C ILE A 649 27.10 27.39 24.37
N LEU A 650 26.32 26.33 24.61
CA LEU A 650 25.16 26.00 23.75
C LEU A 650 24.14 27.15 23.72
N ASP A 651 23.70 27.57 22.53
CA ASP A 651 22.79 28.72 22.35
C ASP A 651 21.77 28.50 21.20
N ASN A 652 21.36 27.25 21.00
CA ASN A 652 20.34 26.89 20.01
C ASN A 652 18.95 26.72 20.68
N PRO A 653 17.84 26.66 19.91
CA PRO A 653 16.49 26.55 20.48
C PRO A 653 16.28 25.37 21.43
N ASP A 654 17.06 24.29 21.28
CA ASP A 654 16.98 23.08 22.10
C ASP A 654 18.03 23.07 23.23
N ALA A 655 18.78 24.17 23.43
CA ALA A 655 19.92 24.22 24.34
C ALA A 655 19.54 23.84 25.78
N ASP A 656 18.36 24.23 26.28
CA ASP A 656 17.94 23.88 27.63
C ASP A 656 17.74 22.37 27.81
N TYR A 657 17.13 21.71 26.82
CA TYR A 657 16.96 20.26 26.81
C TYR A 657 18.32 19.56 26.69
N GLN A 658 19.18 20.03 25.78
CA GLN A 658 20.54 19.50 25.59
C GLN A 658 21.39 19.62 26.86
N ARG A 659 21.36 20.78 27.54
CA ARG A 659 22.04 21.00 28.83
C ARG A 659 21.53 20.04 29.90
N GLN A 660 20.23 19.77 29.95
CA GLN A 660 19.66 18.78 30.88
C GLN A 660 20.14 17.35 30.56
N ALA A 661 20.17 16.96 29.29
CA ALA A 661 20.68 15.67 28.86
C ALA A 661 22.17 15.50 29.22
N ILE A 662 22.99 16.53 29.01
CA ILE A 662 24.41 16.53 29.40
C ILE A 662 24.55 16.40 30.92
N ARG A 663 23.81 17.20 31.72
CA ARG A 663 23.86 17.12 33.19
C ARG A 663 23.47 15.75 33.72
N LYS A 664 22.45 15.13 33.12
CA LYS A 664 22.05 13.76 33.45
C LYS A 664 23.17 12.76 33.14
N HIS A 665 23.76 12.83 31.96
CA HIS A 665 24.87 11.96 31.58
C HIS A 665 26.08 12.11 32.52
N LEU A 666 26.45 13.34 32.87
CA LEU A 666 27.52 13.63 33.84
C LEU A 666 27.23 13.05 35.23
N ALA A 667 25.98 13.11 35.70
CA ALA A 667 25.59 12.55 37.01
C ALA A 667 25.63 11.01 37.04
N GLU A 668 25.38 10.37 35.90
CA GLU A 668 25.40 8.91 35.72
C GLU A 668 26.81 8.37 35.39
N MET A 669 27.77 9.24 35.11
CA MET A 669 29.13 8.87 34.69
C MET A 669 30.00 8.40 35.89
N PRO A 670 30.71 7.27 35.79
CA PRO A 670 31.66 6.82 36.82
C PRO A 670 32.79 7.84 37.07
N LYS A 671 33.15 8.03 38.34
CA LYS A 671 34.26 8.90 38.75
C LYS A 671 35.59 8.15 38.67
N GLU A 672 36.12 8.03 37.46
CA GLU A 672 37.40 7.38 37.15
C GLU A 672 38.26 8.33 36.31
N GLU A 673 39.57 8.07 36.16
CA GLU A 673 40.40 8.92 35.29
C GLU A 673 40.04 8.77 33.80
N GLY A 674 39.41 7.64 33.42
CA GLY A 674 38.89 7.37 32.08
C GLY A 674 39.96 6.98 31.05
N PHE A 675 39.62 7.13 29.76
CA PHE A 675 40.49 6.75 28.65
C PHE A 675 41.63 7.76 28.46
N VAL A 676 42.88 7.35 28.74
CA VAL A 676 44.07 8.16 28.48
C VAL A 676 44.57 7.86 27.07
N SER A 677 44.48 8.85 26.17
CA SER A 677 45.05 8.73 24.83
C SER A 677 46.57 8.61 24.92
N LEU A 678 47.15 7.55 24.36
CA LEU A 678 48.61 7.40 24.19
C LEU A 678 49.19 8.40 23.18
N PHE A 679 48.35 9.13 22.44
CA PHE A 679 48.72 10.11 21.43
C PHE A 679 48.14 11.47 21.81
N ASN A 680 49.00 12.46 22.04
CA ASN A 680 48.61 13.81 22.49
C ASN A 680 48.17 14.74 21.33
N GLY A 681 48.09 14.20 20.11
CA GLY A 681 47.81 14.97 18.90
C GLY A 681 49.06 15.50 18.18
N LYS A 682 50.26 15.25 18.70
CA LYS A 682 51.56 15.55 18.07
C LYS A 682 52.53 14.36 18.09
N ASP A 683 52.62 13.63 19.20
CA ASP A 683 53.50 12.47 19.38
C ASP A 683 52.97 11.51 20.47
N LEU A 684 53.76 10.47 20.79
CA LEU A 684 53.48 9.42 21.77
C LEU A 684 54.12 9.71 23.15
N THR A 685 54.46 10.97 23.47
CA THR A 685 55.09 11.35 24.75
C THR A 685 54.17 12.08 25.71
#